data_AF-A0A1H7K027-F1
#
_entry.id   AF-A0A1H7K027-F1
#
_cell.length_a   1.000
_cell.length_b   1.000
_cell.length_c   1.000
_cell.angle_alpha   90.00
_cell.angle_beta   90.00
_cell.angle_gamma   90.00
#
_symmetry.space_group_name_H-M   'P 1'
#
loop_
_entity.id
_entity.type
_entity.pdbx_description
1 polymer ?
#
loop_
_entity_poly.entity_id
_entity_poly.type
_entity_poly.pdbx_seq_one_letter_code
_entity_poly.pdbx_strand_id
1 'polypeptide(L)'
;MKKRFVSFLMVAAMATSMVACGSTTDTTTEVTAEATSSETSEEQAYIEETLNLANNDEVTWSYDSEADAWIMSIVSAVAYPEIEDEQGVSVCVPGAYVTGIDTDGDGEADVTASSYSDAVNGTLVIDYEAEIVSSNGQVYTAATAPVIVNTGAAGYSSSTNTEAATTYASEGYINMSCGNRGKNDTVTDEDGNEYYTGDAPSCLVDQKNAIRFVKYNILLGNLPGSTEYFVSTGGSGGGAHATMVAATGNNSDFYDYEIEAGAVGVYQNEDGSYSTTVTIDGTSYEISDGVWGCMAYSAITSLYEADMALAFEYYMDTDYDFGTEFKEQLAEYLSEEYMEYINEQNLSVNEADVQLDINGDGDMTDTISLTIEYDEEKYADTNGYGGTYVDFYLAEFVSNLQWYLDNLDYAEGWTWFDEDGNALSDEEVAAMTSEDKAEAFIEGRYAKSSSGGDMMGGPGEGAPEGAGPGGDMEGASEGASPDGASSDGESEESSDRSFDNSDVAANSAGDTMDVGTPDEGTTQSAGTTTDSANYSTYEEMLESYQEDIAEIQAGDKYGNNIVDLYNPLNYIGDEDTDDATWVRILCGASEGDISMFNSLNLQIAMLSAGIDATIDWQWDGGHVPSEILGDSLSYYVDKMYGEYVDGAETITKAEAETQTENGDATEATGTDISSWVDYSDTSSVSFTVADAVSYRTQGASKTVPGFDVMDYGQEDYVFGDSDSDARHWSEKLLEVLEEHADVLAELFNSGN
;
A
#
# COMPACT_ATOMS: atom_id res chain seq x y z
N MET A 1 7.11 31.13 -17.30
CA MET A 1 8.06 32.08 -17.94
C MET A 1 9.45 31.92 -17.33
N LYS A 2 10.35 31.16 -17.99
CA LYS A 2 11.83 31.17 -17.98
C LYS A 2 12.41 29.75 -17.89
N LYS A 3 12.53 29.10 -19.06
CA LYS A 3 13.35 27.90 -19.28
C LYS A 3 14.83 28.26 -19.09
N ARG A 4 15.57 27.49 -18.29
CA ARG A 4 17.04 27.54 -18.23
C ARG A 4 17.63 26.27 -18.85
N PHE A 5 18.19 26.44 -20.04
CA PHE A 5 19.11 25.50 -20.68
C PHE A 5 20.40 25.41 -19.85
N VAL A 6 20.79 24.20 -19.44
CA VAL A 6 22.17 23.90 -19.02
C VAL A 6 22.78 22.97 -20.06
N SER A 7 23.85 23.45 -20.68
CA SER A 7 24.61 22.78 -21.73
C SER A 7 25.86 22.18 -21.08
N PHE A 8 25.98 20.85 -21.03
CA PHE A 8 27.20 20.19 -20.56
C PHE A 8 28.28 20.23 -21.65
N LEU A 9 29.46 20.74 -21.27
CA LEU A 9 30.63 20.89 -22.13
C LEU A 9 31.65 19.79 -21.77
N MET A 10 31.86 18.84 -22.68
CA MET A 10 32.95 17.86 -22.64
C MET A 10 34.32 18.55 -22.54
N VAL A 11 35.12 18.19 -21.53
CA VAL A 11 36.56 18.45 -21.50
C VAL A 11 37.31 17.15 -21.24
N ALA A 12 37.87 16.60 -22.32
CA ALA A 12 38.85 15.51 -22.28
C ALA A 12 40.20 16.03 -21.77
N ALA A 13 40.77 15.37 -20.76
CA ALA A 13 42.15 15.59 -20.33
C ALA A 13 42.92 14.26 -20.28
N MET A 14 43.72 14.02 -21.33
CA MET A 14 44.78 13.01 -21.34
C MET A 14 45.89 13.37 -20.33
N ALA A 15 46.28 12.42 -19.47
CA ALA A 15 47.53 12.47 -18.73
C ALA A 15 48.29 11.14 -18.82
N THR A 16 49.42 11.16 -19.53
CA THR A 16 50.38 10.06 -19.66
C THR A 16 51.49 10.09 -18.59
N SER A 17 51.91 8.88 -18.18
CA SER A 17 53.20 8.47 -17.59
C SER A 17 53.39 8.76 -16.08
N MET A 18 53.86 7.85 -15.23
CA MET A 18 55.14 7.12 -15.28
C MET A 18 55.18 5.95 -14.29
N VAL A 19 55.88 4.89 -14.70
CA VAL A 19 56.23 3.68 -13.95
C VAL A 19 57.22 3.97 -12.82
N ALA A 20 56.98 3.40 -11.63
CA ALA A 20 58.00 3.22 -10.59
C ALA A 20 57.94 1.78 -10.05
N CYS A 21 59.02 1.04 -10.27
CA CYS A 21 59.25 -0.32 -9.76
C CYS A 21 59.32 -0.36 -8.22
N GLY A 22 58.63 -1.34 -7.63
CA GLY A 22 58.88 -1.84 -6.28
C GLY A 22 58.70 -3.36 -6.29
N SER A 23 59.81 -4.09 -6.34
CA SER A 23 59.86 -5.56 -6.36
C SER A 23 59.62 -6.16 -4.99
N THR A 24 58.71 -7.12 -4.85
CA THR A 24 58.86 -8.27 -3.94
C THR A 24 58.15 -9.48 -4.57
N THR A 25 58.92 -10.54 -4.81
CA THR A 25 58.51 -11.85 -5.31
C THR A 25 57.72 -12.62 -4.26
N ASP A 26 56.59 -13.22 -4.63
CA ASP A 26 56.40 -14.67 -4.48
C ASP A 26 55.19 -15.19 -5.28
N THR A 27 55.47 -16.20 -6.10
CA THR A 27 54.62 -17.28 -6.63
C THR A 27 53.28 -16.93 -7.31
N THR A 28 53.34 -16.77 -8.63
CA THR A 28 52.19 -16.89 -9.54
C THR A 28 51.64 -18.31 -9.57
N THR A 29 50.40 -18.46 -9.15
CA THR A 29 49.46 -19.41 -9.76
C THR A 29 48.58 -18.54 -10.66
N GLU A 30 48.73 -18.63 -11.98
CA GLU A 30 47.76 -18.07 -12.92
C GLU A 30 46.46 -18.84 -12.69
N VAL A 31 45.54 -18.27 -11.91
CA VAL A 31 44.12 -18.56 -12.04
C VAL A 31 43.66 -17.68 -13.19
N THR A 32 43.22 -18.34 -14.24
CA THR A 32 42.61 -17.77 -15.44
C THR A 32 41.47 -16.83 -15.04
N ALA A 33 41.61 -15.54 -15.34
CA ALA A 33 40.52 -14.55 -15.34
C ALA A 33 39.53 -14.75 -16.51
N GLU A 34 39.74 -15.76 -17.36
CA GLU A 34 38.82 -16.15 -18.44
C GLU A 34 37.69 -17.09 -17.98
N ALA A 35 37.75 -17.62 -16.75
CA ALA A 35 36.75 -18.58 -16.27
C ALA A 35 35.53 -17.91 -15.60
N THR A 36 35.74 -16.83 -14.85
CA THR A 36 34.65 -16.08 -14.18
C THR A 36 33.87 -15.16 -15.12
N SER A 37 34.50 -14.64 -16.18
CA SER A 37 33.85 -13.78 -17.17
C SER A 37 32.80 -14.49 -18.03
N SER A 38 32.94 -15.81 -18.21
CA SER A 38 31.96 -16.60 -18.97
C SER A 38 30.80 -17.06 -18.09
N GLU A 39 30.99 -17.20 -16.78
CA GLU A 39 29.93 -17.67 -15.88
C GLU A 39 28.83 -16.61 -15.69
N THR A 40 29.17 -15.33 -15.49
CA THR A 40 28.19 -14.24 -15.35
C THR A 40 27.37 -13.99 -16.63
N SER A 41 27.99 -14.15 -17.79
CA SER A 41 27.31 -14.00 -19.08
C SER A 41 26.47 -15.22 -19.49
N GLU A 42 26.82 -16.42 -19.01
CA GLU A 42 26.02 -17.63 -19.17
C GLU A 42 24.77 -17.59 -18.26
N GLU A 43 24.91 -17.10 -17.04
CA GLU A 43 23.80 -16.91 -16.09
C GLU A 43 22.81 -15.85 -16.57
N GLN A 44 23.28 -14.67 -16.97
CA GLN A 44 22.42 -13.65 -17.59
C GLN A 44 21.63 -14.21 -18.78
N ALA A 45 22.30 -14.94 -19.68
CA ALA A 45 21.64 -15.53 -20.84
C ALA A 45 20.59 -16.58 -20.44
N TYR A 46 20.86 -17.37 -19.41
CA TYR A 46 19.90 -18.34 -18.87
C TYR A 46 18.67 -17.64 -18.29
N ILE A 47 18.84 -16.60 -17.47
CA ILE A 47 17.74 -15.82 -16.88
C ILE A 47 16.88 -15.22 -17.99
N GLU A 48 17.49 -14.49 -18.93
CA GLU A 48 16.77 -13.86 -20.05
C GLU A 48 16.07 -14.90 -20.95
N GLU A 49 16.69 -16.05 -21.22
CA GLU A 49 16.07 -17.13 -22.01
C GLU A 49 14.88 -17.76 -21.27
N THR A 50 15.00 -17.96 -19.96
CA THR A 50 13.98 -18.59 -19.09
C THR A 50 12.76 -17.70 -18.90
N LEU A 51 12.98 -16.39 -18.70
CA LEU A 51 11.92 -15.42 -18.39
C LEU A 51 11.29 -14.75 -19.62
N ASN A 52 11.73 -15.13 -20.82
CA ASN A 52 11.07 -14.74 -22.06
C ASN A 52 9.84 -15.63 -22.30
N LEU A 53 8.65 -15.03 -22.26
CA LEU A 53 7.37 -15.74 -22.46
C LEU A 53 7.30 -16.53 -23.78
N ALA A 54 7.96 -16.06 -24.85
CA ALA A 54 7.96 -16.78 -26.13
C ALA A 54 8.73 -18.12 -26.07
N ASN A 55 9.55 -18.34 -25.04
CA ASN A 55 10.26 -19.59 -24.79
C ASN A 55 9.54 -20.49 -23.77
N ASN A 56 8.44 -20.02 -23.17
CA ASN A 56 7.69 -20.77 -22.18
C ASN A 56 6.61 -21.62 -22.87
N ASP A 57 6.89 -22.91 -23.06
CA ASP A 57 5.97 -23.87 -23.68
C ASP A 57 4.74 -24.21 -22.78
N GLU A 58 4.69 -23.70 -21.55
CA GLU A 58 3.63 -23.97 -20.57
C GLU A 58 2.67 -22.79 -20.37
N VAL A 59 3.01 -21.58 -20.84
CA VAL A 59 2.11 -20.43 -20.75
C VAL A 59 0.84 -20.69 -21.54
N THR A 60 -0.32 -20.43 -20.94
CA THR A 60 -1.61 -20.54 -21.62
C THR A 60 -2.40 -19.25 -21.46
N TRP A 61 -3.33 -19.04 -22.38
CA TRP A 61 -4.22 -17.89 -22.38
C TRP A 61 -5.67 -18.37 -22.28
N SER A 62 -6.41 -17.82 -21.32
CA SER A 62 -7.87 -17.92 -21.24
C SER A 62 -8.51 -16.61 -21.72
N TYR A 63 -9.79 -16.66 -22.10
CA TYR A 63 -10.51 -15.49 -22.57
C TYR A 63 -11.83 -15.32 -21.83
N ASP A 64 -12.00 -14.16 -21.22
CA ASP A 64 -13.24 -13.72 -20.61
C ASP A 64 -14.05 -12.93 -21.65
N SER A 65 -15.18 -13.50 -22.07
CA SER A 65 -16.06 -12.88 -23.06
C SER A 65 -16.95 -11.76 -22.49
N GLU A 66 -17.12 -11.70 -21.17
CA GLU A 66 -17.93 -10.66 -20.52
C GLU A 66 -17.12 -9.37 -20.39
N ALA A 67 -15.87 -9.49 -19.95
CA ALA A 67 -14.94 -8.37 -19.87
C ALA A 67 -14.24 -8.02 -21.20
N ASP A 68 -14.33 -8.89 -22.21
CA ASP A 68 -13.51 -8.85 -23.43
C ASP A 68 -12.02 -8.75 -23.09
N ALA A 69 -11.47 -9.79 -22.47
CA ALA A 69 -10.10 -9.80 -21.95
C ALA A 69 -9.41 -11.17 -22.09
N TRP A 70 -8.11 -11.15 -22.37
CA TRP A 70 -7.25 -12.33 -22.34
C TRP A 70 -6.49 -12.38 -21.03
N ILE A 71 -6.47 -13.54 -20.37
CA ILE A 71 -5.81 -13.75 -19.08
C ILE A 71 -4.67 -14.75 -19.28
N MET A 72 -3.46 -14.34 -18.91
CA MET A 72 -2.28 -15.19 -18.91
C MET A 72 -2.33 -16.15 -17.72
N SER A 73 -2.10 -17.44 -17.93
CA SER A 73 -1.87 -18.35 -16.80
C SER A 73 -0.67 -17.89 -15.98
N ILE A 74 -0.66 -18.23 -14.69
CA ILE A 74 0.46 -17.95 -13.79
C ILE A 74 1.75 -18.56 -14.34
N VAL A 75 2.82 -17.76 -14.37
CA VAL A 75 4.19 -18.19 -14.66
C VAL A 75 5.13 -17.64 -13.59
N SER A 76 6.30 -18.24 -13.38
CA SER A 76 7.28 -17.68 -12.45
C SER A 76 7.82 -16.34 -12.95
N ALA A 77 7.94 -15.37 -12.03
CA ALA A 77 8.52 -14.06 -12.31
C ALA A 77 10.06 -14.06 -12.25
N VAL A 78 10.66 -15.14 -11.75
CA VAL A 78 12.09 -15.24 -11.41
C VAL A 78 12.67 -16.56 -11.90
N ALA A 79 13.98 -16.61 -12.19
CA ALA A 79 14.60 -17.83 -12.72
C ALA A 79 14.88 -18.91 -11.65
N TYR A 80 14.97 -18.49 -10.37
CA TYR A 80 15.29 -19.34 -9.23
C TYR A 80 14.25 -19.16 -8.10
N PRO A 81 12.97 -19.54 -8.32
CA PRO A 81 11.97 -19.44 -7.26
C PRO A 81 12.34 -20.38 -6.11
N GLU A 82 12.30 -19.83 -4.90
CA GLU A 82 12.37 -20.57 -3.64
C GLU A 82 11.00 -21.18 -3.30
N ILE A 83 9.90 -20.44 -3.54
CA ILE A 83 8.52 -20.93 -3.45
C ILE A 83 7.80 -20.66 -4.79
N GLU A 84 7.70 -21.70 -5.63
CA GLU A 84 7.09 -21.60 -6.98
C GLU A 84 5.63 -21.11 -6.95
N ASP A 85 4.87 -21.49 -5.93
CA ASP A 85 3.45 -21.15 -5.77
C ASP A 85 3.20 -19.70 -5.34
N GLU A 86 4.25 -18.94 -5.02
CA GLU A 86 4.18 -17.55 -4.53
C GLU A 86 5.03 -16.58 -5.35
N GLN A 87 6.05 -17.05 -6.07
CA GLN A 87 6.95 -16.20 -6.87
C GLN A 87 6.55 -16.17 -8.35
N GLY A 88 5.28 -15.91 -8.61
CA GLY A 88 4.68 -15.91 -9.94
C GLY A 88 3.89 -14.64 -10.26
N VAL A 89 3.53 -14.56 -11.53
CA VAL A 89 2.83 -13.41 -12.12
C VAL A 89 1.82 -13.87 -13.16
N SER A 90 0.68 -13.19 -13.19
CA SER A 90 -0.35 -13.27 -14.23
C SER A 90 -0.67 -11.87 -14.74
N VAL A 91 -1.08 -11.79 -16.00
CA VAL A 91 -1.42 -10.53 -16.68
C VAL A 91 -2.73 -10.70 -17.41
N CYS A 92 -3.63 -9.73 -17.24
CA CYS A 92 -4.86 -9.58 -17.99
C CYS A 92 -4.71 -8.43 -18.99
N VAL A 93 -5.06 -8.71 -20.24
CA VAL A 93 -4.91 -7.82 -21.38
C VAL A 93 -6.29 -7.56 -22.02
N PRO A 94 -6.65 -6.30 -22.31
CA PRO A 94 -7.86 -6.00 -23.06
C PRO A 94 -7.92 -6.73 -24.40
N GLY A 95 -9.03 -7.40 -24.65
CA GLY A 95 -9.26 -8.22 -25.84
C GLY A 95 -9.14 -7.44 -27.13
N ALA A 96 -9.50 -6.15 -27.12
CA ALA A 96 -9.35 -5.28 -28.28
C ALA A 96 -7.89 -5.08 -28.74
N TYR A 97 -6.91 -5.21 -27.83
CA TYR A 97 -5.48 -5.13 -28.18
C TYR A 97 -4.93 -6.41 -28.81
N VAL A 98 -5.71 -7.49 -28.86
CA VAL A 98 -5.23 -8.83 -29.25
C VAL A 98 -6.13 -9.41 -30.34
N THR A 99 -5.55 -9.66 -31.51
CA THR A 99 -6.29 -10.29 -32.62
C THR A 99 -6.56 -11.78 -32.39
N GLY A 100 -5.72 -12.43 -31.58
CA GLY A 100 -5.86 -13.80 -31.11
C GLY A 100 -4.52 -14.37 -30.63
N ILE A 101 -4.47 -15.69 -30.45
CA ILE A 101 -3.29 -16.45 -30.02
C ILE A 101 -2.70 -17.18 -31.24
N ASP A 102 -1.40 -16.99 -31.47
CA ASP A 102 -0.59 -17.78 -32.42
C ASP A 102 -0.11 -19.06 -31.73
N THR A 103 -0.50 -20.22 -32.26
CA THR A 103 -0.21 -21.53 -31.64
C THR A 103 0.86 -22.31 -32.39
N ASP A 104 1.32 -21.83 -33.54
CA ASP A 104 2.33 -22.52 -34.35
C ASP A 104 3.58 -21.68 -34.69
N GLY A 105 3.61 -20.43 -34.25
CA GLY A 105 4.73 -19.51 -34.34
C GLY A 105 4.90 -18.88 -35.72
N ASP A 106 3.84 -18.83 -36.54
CA ASP A 106 3.88 -18.21 -37.87
C ASP A 106 3.57 -16.70 -37.87
N GLY A 107 3.21 -16.14 -36.71
CA GLY A 107 2.90 -14.74 -36.47
C GLY A 107 1.44 -14.37 -36.74
N GLU A 108 0.57 -15.32 -37.07
CA GLU A 108 -0.85 -15.10 -37.31
C GLU A 108 -1.71 -15.78 -36.23
N ALA A 109 -2.88 -15.21 -35.94
CA ALA A 109 -3.76 -15.76 -34.93
C ALA A 109 -4.44 -17.06 -35.41
N ASP A 110 -4.26 -18.15 -34.67
CA ASP A 110 -4.96 -19.42 -34.86
C ASP A 110 -6.25 -19.50 -34.06
N VAL A 111 -6.22 -18.99 -32.83
CA VAL A 111 -7.36 -18.92 -31.92
C VAL A 111 -7.71 -17.47 -31.64
N THR A 112 -8.87 -17.04 -32.14
CA THR A 112 -9.47 -15.74 -31.83
C THR A 112 -10.44 -15.85 -30.65
N ALA A 113 -10.85 -14.71 -30.08
CA ALA A 113 -11.94 -14.63 -29.09
C ALA A 113 -13.20 -15.39 -29.53
N SER A 114 -13.57 -15.30 -30.82
CA SER A 114 -14.76 -15.95 -31.37
C SER A 114 -14.65 -17.49 -31.51
N SER A 115 -13.43 -18.03 -31.47
CA SER A 115 -13.14 -19.46 -31.61
C SER A 115 -12.60 -20.09 -30.33
N TYR A 116 -12.36 -19.29 -29.29
CA TYR A 116 -11.92 -19.76 -27.98
C TYR A 116 -12.93 -20.75 -27.39
N SER A 117 -12.42 -21.79 -26.75
CA SER A 117 -13.25 -22.78 -26.05
C SER A 117 -12.64 -23.26 -24.73
N ASP A 118 -11.32 -23.30 -24.65
CA ASP A 118 -10.53 -23.75 -23.50
C ASP A 118 -9.18 -23.03 -23.55
N ALA A 119 -8.44 -22.98 -22.44
CA ALA A 119 -7.12 -22.35 -22.37
C ALA A 119 -6.16 -22.85 -23.47
N VAL A 120 -5.43 -21.92 -24.09
CA VAL A 120 -4.60 -22.18 -25.28
C VAL A 120 -3.16 -21.77 -25.05
N ASN A 121 -2.22 -22.66 -25.33
CA ASN A 121 -0.80 -22.34 -25.36
C ASN A 121 -0.43 -21.62 -26.67
N GLY A 122 0.38 -20.58 -26.57
CA GLY A 122 0.82 -19.77 -27.70
C GLY A 122 1.17 -18.34 -27.30
N THR A 123 1.45 -17.50 -28.29
CA THR A 123 1.82 -16.09 -28.10
C THR A 123 0.69 -15.16 -28.54
N LEU A 124 0.60 -13.98 -27.92
CA LEU A 124 -0.38 -12.97 -28.33
C LEU A 124 -0.02 -12.39 -29.69
N VAL A 125 -1.01 -12.25 -30.56
CA VAL A 125 -0.90 -11.45 -31.79
C VAL A 125 -1.51 -10.07 -31.54
N ILE A 126 -0.66 -9.13 -31.13
CA ILE A 126 -1.02 -7.80 -30.65
C ILE A 126 -1.36 -6.84 -31.82
N ASP A 127 -2.49 -6.14 -31.72
CA ASP A 127 -2.87 -5.03 -32.60
C ASP A 127 -2.48 -3.69 -31.95
N TYR A 128 -1.29 -3.18 -32.29
CA TYR A 128 -0.80 -1.90 -31.78
C TYR A 128 -1.55 -0.67 -32.30
N GLU A 129 -2.42 -0.83 -33.30
CA GLU A 129 -3.26 0.26 -33.82
C GLU A 129 -4.67 0.26 -33.20
N ALA A 130 -5.00 -0.74 -32.37
CA ALA A 130 -6.25 -0.78 -31.63
C ALA A 130 -6.29 0.36 -30.59
N GLU A 131 -7.46 0.96 -30.44
CA GLU A 131 -7.73 2.04 -29.49
C GLU A 131 -8.88 1.62 -28.57
N ILE A 132 -8.71 1.84 -27.27
CA ILE A 132 -9.78 1.80 -26.27
C ILE A 132 -9.96 3.22 -25.73
N VAL A 133 -11.21 3.62 -25.53
CA VAL A 133 -11.56 4.87 -24.85
C VAL A 133 -12.03 4.52 -23.44
N SER A 134 -11.33 5.00 -22.42
CA SER A 134 -11.70 4.78 -21.03
C SER A 134 -13.06 5.42 -20.72
N SER A 135 -13.67 5.04 -19.61
CA SER A 135 -14.92 5.63 -19.12
C SER A 135 -14.81 7.15 -18.91
N ASN A 136 -13.61 7.67 -18.62
CA ASN A 136 -13.33 9.09 -18.42
C ASN A 136 -12.96 9.83 -19.71
N GLY A 137 -12.84 9.11 -20.83
CA GLY A 137 -12.59 9.68 -22.17
C GLY A 137 -11.14 9.74 -22.59
N GLN A 138 -10.21 9.14 -21.83
CA GLN A 138 -8.83 8.98 -22.25
C GLN A 138 -8.74 7.90 -23.34
N VAL A 139 -7.77 8.03 -24.26
CA VAL A 139 -7.55 7.06 -25.35
C VAL A 139 -6.23 6.34 -25.14
N TYR A 140 -6.29 5.01 -25.17
CA TYR A 140 -5.14 4.12 -25.02
C TYR A 140 -5.00 3.19 -26.22
N THR A 141 -3.75 2.87 -26.57
CA THR A 141 -3.41 1.79 -27.49
C THR A 141 -2.66 0.69 -26.75
N ALA A 142 -2.46 -0.44 -27.43
CA ALA A 142 -1.66 -1.53 -26.91
C ALA A 142 -0.19 -1.13 -26.60
N ALA A 143 0.31 0.03 -27.04
CA ALA A 143 1.64 0.53 -26.70
C ALA A 143 1.64 1.59 -25.59
N THR A 144 0.49 2.18 -25.27
CA THR A 144 0.40 3.32 -24.33
C THR A 144 -0.42 3.00 -23.09
N ALA A 145 -1.11 1.86 -23.06
CA ALA A 145 -1.91 1.39 -21.95
C ALA A 145 -1.09 1.34 -20.64
N PRO A 146 -1.59 1.96 -19.56
CA PRO A 146 -1.07 1.77 -18.21
C PRO A 146 -1.13 0.31 -17.78
N VAL A 147 -0.21 -0.06 -16.89
CA VAL A 147 -0.19 -1.38 -16.24
C VAL A 147 -0.47 -1.18 -14.75
N ILE A 148 -1.59 -1.73 -14.27
CA ILE A 148 -1.94 -1.70 -12.86
C ILE A 148 -1.27 -2.88 -12.16
N VAL A 149 -0.41 -2.60 -11.18
CA VAL A 149 0.30 -3.58 -10.37
C VAL A 149 -0.45 -3.76 -9.07
N ASN A 150 -1.19 -4.85 -8.94
CA ASN A 150 -1.83 -5.20 -7.68
C ASN A 150 -0.76 -5.83 -6.77
N THR A 151 -0.39 -5.11 -5.72
CA THR A 151 0.49 -5.66 -4.69
C THR A 151 -0.32 -6.60 -3.81
N GLY A 152 0.20 -7.82 -3.66
CA GLY A 152 -0.23 -8.74 -2.59
C GLY A 152 0.25 -8.25 -1.22
N ALA A 153 0.16 -9.12 -0.21
CA ALA A 153 0.63 -8.88 1.16
C ALA A 153 -0.31 -8.12 2.11
N ALA A 154 -1.61 -8.44 2.08
CA ALA A 154 -2.50 -8.01 3.15
C ALA A 154 -1.95 -8.45 4.53
N GLY A 155 -1.86 -7.49 5.46
CA GLY A 155 -1.23 -7.69 6.77
C GLY A 155 0.26 -8.09 6.70
N TYR A 156 0.97 -7.75 5.62
CA TYR A 156 2.34 -8.20 5.32
C TYR A 156 2.51 -9.73 5.17
N SER A 157 1.41 -10.44 4.89
CA SER A 157 1.41 -11.89 4.73
C SER A 157 1.95 -12.34 3.38
N SER A 158 2.26 -13.63 3.24
CA SER A 158 2.47 -14.24 1.94
C SER A 158 1.19 -14.20 1.10
N SER A 159 1.35 -14.28 -0.22
CA SER A 159 0.23 -14.38 -1.15
C SER A 159 0.55 -15.42 -2.21
N THR A 160 -0.29 -16.44 -2.28
CA THR A 160 -0.22 -17.41 -3.37
C THR A 160 -0.49 -16.73 -4.72
N ASN A 161 0.06 -17.31 -5.77
CA ASN A 161 -0.13 -16.82 -7.13
C ASN A 161 -1.60 -16.92 -7.55
N THR A 162 -2.13 -15.83 -8.10
CA THR A 162 -3.48 -15.77 -8.64
C THR A 162 -3.49 -15.33 -10.10
N GLU A 163 -4.52 -15.72 -10.84
CA GLU A 163 -4.76 -15.18 -12.18
C GLU A 163 -5.22 -13.72 -12.08
N ALA A 164 -4.76 -12.86 -12.98
CA ALA A 164 -5.11 -11.45 -12.96
C ALA A 164 -6.59 -11.23 -13.29
N ALA A 165 -7.29 -10.50 -12.41
CA ALA A 165 -8.66 -10.05 -12.64
C ALA A 165 -8.83 -9.19 -13.92
N THR A 166 -10.06 -9.18 -14.44
CA THR A 166 -10.45 -8.48 -15.68
C THR A 166 -10.99 -7.08 -15.48
N THR A 167 -11.03 -6.59 -14.22
CA THR A 167 -11.66 -5.33 -13.80
C THR A 167 -11.31 -4.12 -14.65
N TYR A 168 -10.04 -3.94 -15.01
CA TYR A 168 -9.59 -2.76 -15.75
C TYR A 168 -9.54 -2.91 -17.27
N ALA A 169 -9.93 -4.07 -17.80
CA ALA A 169 -9.84 -4.33 -19.24
C ALA A 169 -10.72 -3.34 -20.03
N SER A 170 -11.89 -2.99 -19.50
CA SER A 170 -12.83 -2.06 -20.14
C SER A 170 -12.36 -0.60 -20.11
N GLU A 171 -11.44 -0.25 -19.21
CA GLU A 171 -10.78 1.07 -19.16
C GLU A 171 -9.58 1.16 -20.11
N GLY A 172 -9.19 0.03 -20.70
CA GLY A 172 -8.05 -0.08 -21.61
C GLY A 172 -6.71 -0.28 -20.91
N TYR A 173 -6.72 -0.58 -19.61
CA TYR A 173 -5.51 -0.88 -18.85
C TYR A 173 -5.16 -2.36 -18.92
N ILE A 174 -3.89 -2.64 -18.67
CA ILE A 174 -3.41 -3.99 -18.41
C ILE A 174 -3.40 -4.18 -16.91
N ASN A 175 -3.87 -5.34 -16.44
CA ASN A 175 -3.90 -5.65 -15.02
C ASN A 175 -2.89 -6.75 -14.71
N MET A 176 -2.05 -6.55 -13.71
CA MET A 176 -1.02 -7.48 -13.29
C MET A 176 -1.33 -7.97 -11.87
N SER A 177 -1.37 -9.29 -11.68
CA SER A 177 -1.39 -9.92 -10.36
C SER A 177 -0.04 -10.59 -10.12
N CYS A 178 0.55 -10.37 -8.95
CA CYS A 178 1.78 -11.00 -8.53
C CYS A 178 1.59 -11.67 -7.16
N GLY A 179 2.10 -12.90 -7.03
CA GLY A 179 2.28 -13.50 -5.71
C GLY A 179 3.48 -12.89 -4.99
N ASN A 180 3.63 -13.24 -3.72
CA ASN A 180 4.81 -12.90 -2.94
C ASN A 180 4.99 -13.90 -1.80
N ARG A 181 6.26 -14.13 -1.42
CA ARG A 181 6.57 -14.70 -0.11
C ARG A 181 6.19 -13.71 1.00
N GLY A 182 6.10 -14.18 2.24
CA GLY A 182 5.78 -13.37 3.41
C GLY A 182 5.88 -14.15 4.72
N LYS A 183 5.48 -13.51 5.82
CA LYS A 183 5.59 -14.10 7.17
C LYS A 183 4.98 -15.50 7.28
N ASN A 184 5.55 -16.35 8.14
CA ASN A 184 5.19 -17.75 8.37
C ASN A 184 5.49 -18.71 7.20
N ASP A 185 5.98 -18.23 6.05
CA ASP A 185 6.40 -19.13 4.97
C ASP A 185 7.64 -19.91 5.39
N THR A 186 7.58 -21.22 5.14
CA THR A 186 8.65 -22.14 5.50
C THR A 186 9.05 -23.01 4.32
N VAL A 187 10.35 -23.28 4.21
CA VAL A 187 10.92 -24.20 3.24
C VAL A 187 11.67 -25.30 3.97
N THR A 188 11.67 -26.50 3.39
CA THR A 188 12.47 -27.63 3.89
C THR A 188 13.69 -27.84 3.01
N ASP A 189 14.88 -27.75 3.59
CA ASP A 189 16.14 -27.99 2.89
C ASP A 189 16.34 -29.48 2.48
N GLU A 190 17.39 -29.77 1.70
CA GLU A 190 17.71 -31.14 1.26
C GLU A 190 18.01 -32.11 2.43
N ASP A 191 18.42 -31.59 3.59
CA ASP A 191 18.74 -32.34 4.80
C ASP A 191 17.49 -32.58 5.68
N GLY A 192 16.35 -31.97 5.34
CA GLY A 192 15.07 -32.08 6.03
C GLY A 192 14.89 -31.10 7.18
N ASN A 193 15.67 -30.02 7.24
CA ASN A 193 15.47 -28.93 8.20
C ASN A 193 14.51 -27.89 7.61
N GLU A 194 13.57 -27.43 8.44
CA GLU A 194 12.62 -26.39 8.10
C GLU A 194 13.22 -25.03 8.52
N TYR A 195 13.08 -24.01 7.67
CA TYR A 195 13.52 -22.64 7.92
C TYR A 195 12.51 -21.64 7.35
N TYR A 196 12.42 -20.44 7.95
CA TYR A 196 11.57 -19.35 7.46
C TYR A 196 12.22 -18.62 6.28
N THR A 197 11.43 -18.21 5.29
CA THR A 197 11.94 -17.65 4.01
C THR A 197 11.27 -16.35 3.55
N GLY A 198 10.12 -16.01 4.11
CA GLY A 198 9.32 -14.87 3.66
C GLY A 198 9.52 -13.57 4.43
N ASP A 199 10.52 -13.49 5.32
CA ASP A 199 10.86 -12.27 6.05
C ASP A 199 11.29 -11.13 5.12
N ALA A 200 11.24 -9.89 5.61
CA ALA A 200 11.71 -8.73 4.86
C ALA A 200 13.18 -8.91 4.42
N PRO A 201 13.55 -8.56 3.16
CA PRO A 201 12.72 -7.87 2.17
C PRO A 201 12.07 -8.77 1.11
N SER A 202 11.98 -10.09 1.31
CA SER A 202 11.58 -11.06 0.28
C SER A 202 10.26 -10.73 -0.41
N CYS A 203 9.24 -10.33 0.37
CA CYS A 203 7.93 -9.96 -0.15
C CYS A 203 7.99 -8.79 -1.16
N LEU A 204 8.71 -7.71 -0.83
CA LEU A 204 8.88 -6.55 -1.70
C LEU A 204 9.72 -6.90 -2.94
N VAL A 205 10.75 -7.71 -2.76
CA VAL A 205 11.62 -8.18 -3.84
C VAL A 205 10.86 -9.01 -4.86
N ASP A 206 9.93 -9.88 -4.43
CA ASP A 206 9.11 -10.67 -5.35
C ASP A 206 8.22 -9.78 -6.23
N GLN A 207 7.63 -8.73 -5.66
CA GLN A 207 6.81 -7.76 -6.39
C GLN A 207 7.65 -6.92 -7.38
N LYS A 208 8.84 -6.46 -6.96
CA LYS A 208 9.81 -5.79 -7.85
C LYS A 208 10.21 -6.66 -9.02
N ASN A 209 10.52 -7.92 -8.76
CA ASN A 209 10.90 -8.90 -9.79
C ASN A 209 9.76 -9.14 -10.79
N ALA A 210 8.52 -9.21 -10.32
CA ALA A 210 7.35 -9.34 -11.18
C ALA A 210 7.18 -8.11 -12.10
N ILE A 211 7.45 -6.90 -11.62
CA ILE A 211 7.44 -5.68 -12.45
C ILE A 211 8.52 -5.76 -13.54
N ARG A 212 9.74 -6.16 -13.17
CA ARG A 212 10.85 -6.36 -14.13
C ARG A 212 10.49 -7.39 -15.20
N PHE A 213 9.87 -8.50 -14.81
CA PHE A 213 9.40 -9.55 -15.72
C PHE A 213 8.39 -9.02 -16.75
N VAL A 214 7.38 -8.27 -16.31
CA VAL A 214 6.35 -7.73 -17.20
C VAL A 214 6.95 -6.68 -18.14
N LYS A 215 7.77 -5.75 -17.63
CA LYS A 215 8.46 -4.76 -18.48
C LYS A 215 9.36 -5.42 -19.51
N TYR A 216 10.10 -6.46 -19.13
CA TYR A 216 10.92 -7.24 -20.07
C TYR A 216 10.09 -7.83 -21.20
N ASN A 217 8.95 -8.45 -20.87
CA ASN A 217 8.08 -9.09 -21.86
C ASN A 217 7.28 -8.09 -22.72
N ILE A 218 7.04 -6.87 -22.24
CA ILE A 218 6.58 -5.75 -23.06
C ILE A 218 7.65 -5.34 -24.08
N LEU A 219 8.91 -5.18 -23.65
CA LEU A 219 10.01 -4.80 -24.54
C LEU A 219 10.30 -5.85 -25.63
N LEU A 220 10.10 -7.13 -25.32
CA LEU A 220 10.20 -8.23 -26.28
C LEU A 220 9.02 -8.30 -27.26
N GLY A 221 7.91 -7.59 -26.98
CA GLY A 221 6.68 -7.63 -27.77
C GLY A 221 5.80 -8.86 -27.49
N ASN A 222 6.02 -9.56 -26.37
CA ASN A 222 5.20 -10.69 -25.93
C ASN A 222 3.90 -10.21 -25.24
N LEU A 223 3.97 -9.06 -24.57
CA LEU A 223 2.85 -8.40 -23.91
C LEU A 223 2.65 -6.99 -24.49
N PRO A 224 1.41 -6.48 -24.58
CA PRO A 224 1.17 -5.06 -24.80
C PRO A 224 1.45 -4.28 -23.50
N GLY A 225 1.41 -2.95 -23.59
CA GLY A 225 1.54 -2.03 -22.45
C GLY A 225 2.65 -1.00 -22.64
N SER A 226 2.63 0.03 -21.79
CA SER A 226 3.73 0.97 -21.66
C SER A 226 4.68 0.52 -20.55
N THR A 227 5.99 0.47 -20.83
CA THR A 227 7.03 0.27 -19.80
C THR A 227 7.14 1.44 -18.82
N GLU A 228 6.58 2.60 -19.19
CA GLU A 228 6.71 3.85 -18.45
C GLU A 228 5.54 4.09 -17.50
N TYR A 229 4.35 3.51 -17.74
CA TYR A 229 3.11 3.89 -17.03
C TYR A 229 2.59 2.76 -16.15
N PHE A 230 3.43 2.27 -15.26
CA PHE A 230 3.05 1.32 -14.21
C PHE A 230 2.47 2.08 -13.01
N VAL A 231 1.39 1.57 -12.42
CA VAL A 231 0.74 2.14 -11.25
C VAL A 231 0.58 1.06 -10.19
N SER A 232 1.22 1.22 -9.03
CA SER A 232 1.04 0.29 -7.90
C SER A 232 -0.24 0.60 -7.13
N THR A 233 -0.93 -0.45 -6.68
CA THR A 233 -2.12 -0.36 -5.84
C THR A 233 -2.25 -1.55 -4.90
N GLY A 234 -2.78 -1.30 -3.71
CA GLY A 234 -3.05 -2.32 -2.70
C GLY A 234 -3.65 -1.72 -1.42
N GLY A 235 -4.25 -2.57 -0.58
CA GLY A 235 -4.85 -2.19 0.69
C GLY A 235 -4.10 -2.71 1.91
N SER A 236 -4.08 -1.97 3.02
CA SER A 236 -3.45 -2.39 4.28
C SER A 236 -1.94 -2.64 4.09
N GLY A 237 -1.42 -3.82 4.47
CA GLY A 237 -0.06 -4.25 4.14
C GLY A 237 0.24 -4.26 2.64
N GLY A 238 -0.75 -4.55 1.78
CA GLY A 238 -0.62 -4.38 0.33
C GLY A 238 -0.47 -2.91 -0.06
N GLY A 239 -1.12 -1.98 0.65
CA GLY A 239 -0.94 -0.53 0.48
C GLY A 239 0.43 -0.05 0.96
N ALA A 240 0.96 -0.64 2.03
CA ALA A 240 2.34 -0.43 2.45
C ALA A 240 3.31 -0.87 1.35
N HIS A 241 3.08 -2.03 0.74
CA HIS A 241 3.88 -2.54 -0.38
C HIS A 241 3.74 -1.69 -1.65
N ALA A 242 2.53 -1.22 -1.99
CA ALA A 242 2.34 -0.29 -3.10
C ALA A 242 3.14 1.01 -2.91
N THR A 243 3.16 1.52 -1.68
CA THR A 243 3.96 2.69 -1.28
C THR A 243 5.46 2.38 -1.33
N MET A 244 5.89 1.23 -0.83
CA MET A 244 7.30 0.80 -0.88
C MET A 244 7.81 0.64 -2.30
N VAL A 245 7.05 0.01 -3.20
CA VAL A 245 7.41 -0.10 -4.63
C VAL A 245 7.61 1.29 -5.24
N ALA A 246 6.73 2.24 -4.93
CA ALA A 246 6.83 3.62 -5.41
C ALA A 246 8.00 4.41 -4.80
N ALA A 247 8.33 4.12 -3.54
CA ALA A 247 9.42 4.79 -2.82
C ALA A 247 10.81 4.23 -3.13
N THR A 248 10.92 3.00 -3.63
CA THR A 248 12.20 2.26 -3.74
C THR A 248 12.59 1.91 -5.17
N GLY A 249 11.95 2.55 -6.16
CA GLY A 249 12.10 2.20 -7.57
C GLY A 249 13.56 2.08 -8.00
N ASN A 250 13.96 0.89 -8.46
CA ASN A 250 15.31 0.58 -8.96
C ASN A 250 16.46 0.90 -7.99
N ASN A 251 16.19 1.00 -6.69
CA ASN A 251 17.23 1.29 -5.70
C ASN A 251 18.17 0.08 -5.50
N SER A 252 19.48 0.33 -5.44
CA SER A 252 20.48 -0.75 -5.41
C SER A 252 20.52 -1.57 -4.12
N ASP A 253 19.92 -1.09 -3.03
CA ASP A 253 19.84 -1.84 -1.77
C ASP A 253 19.11 -3.17 -1.94
N PHE A 254 18.25 -3.29 -2.96
CA PHE A 254 17.47 -4.50 -3.25
C PHE A 254 18.13 -5.46 -4.24
N TYR A 255 19.18 -5.03 -4.95
CA TYR A 255 19.71 -5.77 -6.10
C TYR A 255 20.31 -7.14 -5.73
N ASP A 256 20.95 -7.27 -4.58
CA ASP A 256 21.51 -8.56 -4.16
C ASP A 256 20.42 -9.61 -3.93
N TYR A 257 19.25 -9.20 -3.43
CA TYR A 257 18.09 -10.07 -3.26
C TYR A 257 17.43 -10.40 -4.62
N GLU A 258 17.33 -9.44 -5.53
CA GLU A 258 16.80 -9.66 -6.89
C GLU A 258 17.72 -10.60 -7.70
N ILE A 259 19.04 -10.45 -7.57
CA ILE A 259 20.03 -11.33 -8.21
C ILE A 259 19.91 -12.76 -7.67
N GLU A 260 19.75 -12.92 -6.35
CA GLU A 260 19.58 -14.24 -5.74
C GLU A 260 18.35 -14.98 -6.27
N ALA A 261 17.24 -14.27 -6.48
CA ALA A 261 16.04 -14.82 -7.10
C ALA A 261 16.23 -15.09 -8.62
N GLY A 262 17.23 -14.48 -9.26
CA GLY A 262 17.43 -14.56 -10.70
C GLY A 262 16.47 -13.65 -11.47
N ALA A 263 16.29 -12.43 -10.99
CA ALA A 263 15.50 -11.40 -11.65
C ALA A 263 16.07 -11.01 -13.02
N VAL A 264 15.19 -10.72 -13.98
CA VAL A 264 15.61 -10.18 -15.27
C VAL A 264 15.99 -8.72 -15.15
N GLY A 265 17.10 -8.34 -15.77
CA GLY A 265 17.54 -6.95 -15.80
C GLY A 265 18.15 -6.46 -14.49
N VAL A 266 18.71 -7.34 -13.64
CA VAL A 266 19.61 -6.98 -12.53
C VAL A 266 20.74 -7.99 -12.48
N TYR A 267 21.96 -7.53 -12.76
CA TYR A 267 23.13 -8.42 -12.87
C TYR A 267 24.34 -7.80 -12.18
N GLN A 268 25.14 -8.64 -11.50
CA GLN A 268 26.42 -8.21 -10.95
C GLN A 268 27.54 -8.39 -11.98
N ASN A 269 28.26 -7.31 -12.26
CA ASN A 269 29.45 -7.31 -13.11
C ASN A 269 30.66 -7.88 -12.35
N GLU A 270 31.70 -8.29 -13.09
CA GLU A 270 32.95 -8.83 -12.51
C GLU A 270 33.66 -7.89 -11.52
N ASP A 271 33.45 -6.58 -11.64
CA ASP A 271 34.05 -5.58 -10.77
C ASP A 271 33.22 -5.27 -9.51
N GLY A 272 32.09 -5.98 -9.33
CA GLY A 272 31.15 -5.81 -8.22
C GLY A 272 30.13 -4.69 -8.43
N SER A 273 30.13 -4.00 -9.58
CA SER A 273 29.06 -3.06 -9.93
C SER A 273 27.82 -3.79 -10.45
N TYR A 274 26.66 -3.15 -10.37
CA TYR A 274 25.42 -3.70 -10.93
C TYR A 274 25.16 -3.17 -12.34
N SER A 275 24.38 -3.92 -13.11
CA SER A 275 23.80 -3.53 -14.40
C SER A 275 22.32 -3.82 -14.38
N THR A 276 21.52 -2.83 -14.76
CA THR A 276 20.06 -2.91 -14.87
C THR A 276 19.56 -3.06 -16.31
N THR A 277 20.46 -3.47 -17.22
CA THR A 277 20.17 -3.51 -18.66
C THR A 277 19.96 -4.92 -19.20
N VAL A 278 19.05 -5.02 -20.17
CA VAL A 278 18.92 -6.16 -21.09
C VAL A 278 19.27 -5.74 -22.51
N THR A 279 19.69 -6.69 -23.36
CA THR A 279 19.99 -6.40 -24.77
C THR A 279 19.02 -7.12 -25.70
N ILE A 280 18.10 -6.36 -26.30
CA ILE A 280 17.09 -6.87 -27.23
C ILE A 280 17.44 -6.37 -28.63
N ASP A 281 17.62 -7.32 -29.57
CA ASP A 281 18.00 -7.05 -30.97
C ASP A 281 19.23 -6.14 -31.14
N GLY A 282 20.20 -6.25 -30.21
CA GLY A 282 21.43 -5.47 -30.21
C GLY A 282 21.27 -4.03 -29.72
N THR A 283 20.12 -3.69 -29.14
CA THR A 283 19.85 -2.43 -28.44
C THR A 283 19.75 -2.71 -26.94
N SER A 284 20.46 -1.93 -26.13
CA SER A 284 20.38 -2.01 -24.67
C SER A 284 19.22 -1.18 -24.15
N TYR A 285 18.42 -1.77 -23.27
CA TYR A 285 17.30 -1.14 -22.57
C TYR A 285 17.56 -1.26 -21.07
N GLU A 286 17.37 -0.16 -20.35
CA GLU A 286 17.28 -0.22 -18.88
C GLU A 286 15.93 -0.85 -18.52
N ILE A 287 15.93 -1.71 -17.52
CA ILE A 287 14.74 -2.23 -16.86
C ILE A 287 14.83 -1.80 -15.41
N SER A 288 13.76 -1.13 -14.97
CA SER A 288 13.60 -0.60 -13.62
C SER A 288 12.35 -1.21 -13.02
N ASP A 289 12.39 -1.61 -11.75
CA ASP A 289 11.19 -1.99 -10.98
C ASP A 289 10.38 -0.77 -10.49
N GLY A 290 10.82 0.46 -10.77
CA GLY A 290 10.11 1.68 -10.41
C GLY A 290 8.77 1.84 -11.13
N VAL A 291 7.83 2.52 -10.48
CA VAL A 291 6.48 2.78 -10.99
C VAL A 291 6.27 4.26 -11.24
N TRP A 292 5.37 4.60 -12.16
CA TRP A 292 5.05 5.99 -12.48
C TRP A 292 4.08 6.61 -11.49
N GLY A 293 3.16 5.81 -10.95
CA GLY A 293 2.16 6.25 -9.99
C GLY A 293 1.91 5.24 -8.88
N CYS A 294 1.31 5.70 -7.79
CA CYS A 294 0.85 4.85 -6.69
C CYS A 294 -0.48 5.33 -6.15
N MET A 295 -1.41 4.40 -5.96
CA MET A 295 -2.65 4.63 -5.20
C MET A 295 -2.73 3.57 -4.09
N ALA A 296 -2.42 3.96 -2.86
CA ALA A 296 -2.38 3.05 -1.72
C ALA A 296 -3.58 3.30 -0.80
N TYR A 297 -4.23 2.22 -0.34
CA TYR A 297 -5.38 2.28 0.55
C TYR A 297 -4.95 1.86 1.96
N SER A 298 -5.15 2.72 2.95
CA SER A 298 -4.82 2.47 4.37
C SER A 298 -3.41 1.87 4.53
N ALA A 299 -2.41 2.54 3.94
CA ALA A 299 -1.05 2.03 3.88
C ALA A 299 -0.46 1.90 5.30
N ILE A 300 -0.16 0.67 5.73
CA ILE A 300 0.41 0.38 7.05
C ILE A 300 1.92 0.67 7.05
N THR A 301 2.33 1.90 6.78
CA THR A 301 3.74 2.32 6.67
C THR A 301 3.85 3.85 6.83
N SER A 302 4.96 4.45 7.27
CA SER A 302 6.22 3.84 7.70
C SER A 302 6.11 3.17 9.07
N LEU A 303 6.50 1.89 9.14
CA LEU A 303 6.55 1.13 10.40
C LEU A 303 7.55 1.73 11.39
N TYR A 304 8.67 2.28 10.91
CA TYR A 304 9.75 2.84 11.74
C TYR A 304 9.26 3.85 12.78
N GLU A 305 8.23 4.65 12.44
CA GLU A 305 7.66 5.68 13.31
C GLU A 305 6.25 5.34 13.83
N ALA A 306 5.70 4.18 13.47
CA ALA A 306 4.28 3.87 13.64
C ALA A 306 3.84 3.78 15.11
N ASP A 307 4.63 3.16 15.99
CA ASP A 307 4.31 3.08 17.42
C ASP A 307 4.27 4.46 18.09
N MET A 308 5.24 5.31 17.74
CA MET A 308 5.31 6.68 18.25
C MET A 308 4.16 7.54 17.73
N ALA A 309 3.88 7.47 16.43
CA ALA A 309 2.81 8.24 15.78
C ALA A 309 1.41 7.83 16.26
N LEU A 310 1.18 6.54 16.51
CA LEU A 310 -0.07 6.03 17.08
C LEU A 310 -0.23 6.45 18.53
N ALA A 311 0.82 6.27 19.35
CA ALA A 311 0.81 6.71 20.74
C ALA A 311 0.54 8.22 20.85
N PHE A 312 1.16 9.03 19.98
CA PHE A 312 0.94 10.48 19.90
C PHE A 312 -0.51 10.85 19.55
N GLU A 313 -1.10 10.22 18.53
CA GLU A 313 -2.50 10.47 18.15
C GLU A 313 -3.46 10.12 19.29
N TYR A 314 -3.24 8.97 19.96
CA TYR A 314 -4.08 8.53 21.07
C TYR A 314 -3.90 9.37 22.33
N TYR A 315 -2.65 9.71 22.67
CA TYR A 315 -2.34 10.46 23.88
C TYR A 315 -2.80 11.91 23.81
N MET A 316 -2.97 12.50 22.62
CA MET A 316 -3.60 13.82 22.53
C MET A 316 -5.07 13.81 22.97
N ASP A 317 -5.79 12.70 22.87
CA ASP A 317 -7.15 12.61 23.41
C ASP A 317 -7.10 12.45 24.94
N THR A 318 -7.47 13.53 25.63
CA THR A 318 -7.46 13.59 27.11
C THR A 318 -8.44 12.62 27.78
N ASP A 319 -9.41 12.07 27.03
CA ASP A 319 -10.43 11.16 27.53
C ASP A 319 -10.20 9.70 27.08
N TYR A 320 -9.13 9.41 26.34
CA TYR A 320 -8.83 8.05 25.86
C TYR A 320 -8.46 7.09 27.00
N ASP A 321 -9.01 5.87 26.95
CA ASP A 321 -8.74 4.81 27.92
C ASP A 321 -7.74 3.80 27.35
N PHE A 322 -6.50 3.87 27.83
CA PHE A 322 -5.43 2.94 27.43
C PHE A 322 -5.55 1.54 28.05
N GLY A 323 -6.56 1.29 28.89
CA GLY A 323 -6.83 0.01 29.53
C GLY A 323 -5.93 -0.32 30.73
N THR A 324 -4.68 0.16 30.76
CA THR A 324 -3.75 0.01 31.90
C THR A 324 -2.93 1.28 32.14
N GLU A 325 -2.51 1.49 33.39
CA GLU A 325 -1.61 2.60 33.76
C GLU A 325 -0.24 2.49 33.07
N PHE A 326 0.21 1.26 32.77
CA PHE A 326 1.46 1.03 32.03
C PHE A 326 1.37 1.57 30.61
N LYS A 327 0.31 1.25 29.87
CA LYS A 327 0.12 1.67 28.48
C LYS A 327 -0.09 3.17 28.36
N GLU A 328 -0.86 3.76 29.27
CA GLU A 328 -1.02 5.22 29.35
C GLU A 328 0.33 5.91 29.56
N GLN A 329 1.16 5.41 30.49
CA GLN A 329 2.47 5.98 30.76
C GLN A 329 3.46 5.76 29.60
N LEU A 330 3.39 4.60 28.92
CA LEU A 330 4.19 4.31 27.74
C LEU A 330 3.80 5.23 26.57
N ALA A 331 2.49 5.49 26.38
CA ALA A 331 2.00 6.40 25.36
C ALA A 331 2.48 7.84 25.58
N GLU A 332 2.52 8.31 26.83
CA GLU A 332 3.11 9.61 27.18
C GLU A 332 4.59 9.70 26.73
N TYR A 333 5.41 8.69 27.06
CA TYR A 333 6.83 8.70 26.69
C TYR A 333 7.06 8.56 25.19
N LEU A 334 6.29 7.71 24.50
CA LEU A 334 6.35 7.60 23.05
C LEU A 334 5.89 8.89 22.36
N SER A 335 4.96 9.64 22.95
CA SER A 335 4.54 10.97 22.46
C SER A 335 5.64 12.02 22.59
N GLU A 336 6.41 11.99 23.70
CA GLU A 336 7.60 12.82 23.87
C GLU A 336 8.66 12.46 22.82
N GLU A 337 8.96 11.18 22.64
CA GLU A 337 9.90 10.70 21.61
C GLU A 337 9.46 11.09 20.20
N TYR A 338 8.16 10.98 19.88
CA TYR A 338 7.62 11.40 18.58
C TYR A 338 7.82 12.89 18.33
N MET A 339 7.55 13.73 19.34
CA MET A 339 7.77 15.17 19.26
C MET A 339 9.25 15.48 18.98
N GLU A 340 10.18 14.82 19.68
CA GLU A 340 11.60 15.02 19.46
C GLU A 340 12.01 14.57 18.05
N TYR A 341 11.60 13.37 17.63
CA TYR A 341 11.83 12.83 16.29
C TYR A 341 11.37 13.77 15.17
N ILE A 342 10.12 14.23 15.19
CA ILE A 342 9.58 15.15 14.17
C ILE A 342 10.32 16.49 14.16
N ASN A 343 10.62 17.04 15.33
CA ASN A 343 11.34 18.32 15.43
C ASN A 343 12.79 18.23 14.93
N GLU A 344 13.46 17.08 15.12
CA GLU A 344 14.82 16.85 14.65
C GLU A 344 14.94 16.73 13.13
N GLN A 345 13.89 16.29 12.46
CA GLN A 345 13.84 16.21 11.00
C GLN A 345 13.83 17.60 10.32
N ASN A 346 13.47 18.67 11.05
CA ASN A 346 13.36 20.03 10.51
C ASN A 346 12.42 20.11 9.29
N LEU A 347 11.29 19.42 9.36
CA LEU A 347 10.31 19.35 8.27
C LEU A 347 9.75 20.72 7.91
N SER A 348 9.39 20.88 6.65
CA SER A 348 8.68 22.06 6.17
C SER A 348 7.79 21.73 4.98
N VAL A 349 6.67 22.43 4.88
CA VAL A 349 5.74 22.30 3.75
C VAL A 349 5.44 23.66 3.15
N ASN A 350 5.25 23.70 1.84
CA ASN A 350 4.77 24.90 1.14
C ASN A 350 3.25 24.79 1.00
N GLU A 351 2.54 25.79 1.53
CA GLU A 351 1.08 25.83 1.56
C GLU A 351 0.45 25.70 0.17
N ALA A 352 1.11 26.19 -0.87
CA ALA A 352 0.64 26.06 -2.24
C ALA A 352 0.64 24.63 -2.76
N ASP A 353 1.54 23.79 -2.25
CA ASP A 353 1.74 22.41 -2.72
C ASP A 353 0.69 21.47 -2.09
N VAL A 354 0.26 21.76 -0.86
CA VAL A 354 -0.87 21.07 -0.18
C VAL A 354 -2.21 21.77 -0.36
N GLN A 355 -2.22 22.99 -0.92
CA GLN A 355 -3.41 23.83 -1.11
C GLN A 355 -4.14 24.16 0.21
N LEU A 356 -3.39 24.39 1.29
CA LEU A 356 -3.92 24.70 2.63
C LEU A 356 -3.25 25.93 3.22
N ASP A 357 -4.04 26.80 3.86
CA ASP A 357 -3.58 27.92 4.68
C ASP A 357 -3.37 27.43 6.11
N ILE A 358 -2.17 26.91 6.38
CA ILE A 358 -1.83 26.26 7.66
C ILE A 358 -1.68 27.30 8.76
N ASN A 359 -1.13 28.47 8.43
CA ASN A 359 -0.88 29.52 9.42
C ASN A 359 -2.09 30.45 9.67
N GLY A 360 -3.14 30.35 8.84
CA GLY A 360 -4.40 31.06 8.95
C GLY A 360 -4.31 32.56 8.61
N ASP A 361 -3.37 32.98 7.77
CA ASP A 361 -3.19 34.40 7.43
C ASP A 361 -4.00 34.87 6.20
N GLY A 362 -4.64 33.93 5.51
CA GLY A 362 -5.55 34.15 4.39
C GLY A 362 -4.91 34.07 3.01
N ASP A 363 -3.67 33.57 2.89
CA ASP A 363 -3.10 33.11 1.62
C ASP A 363 -2.40 31.75 1.74
N MET A 364 -1.77 31.28 0.67
CA MET A 364 -1.11 29.96 0.59
C MET A 364 0.29 30.11 0.00
N THR A 365 0.96 31.21 0.32
CA THR A 365 2.26 31.55 -0.30
C THR A 365 3.45 31.28 0.59
N ASP A 366 3.21 30.81 1.82
CA ASP A 366 4.26 30.57 2.80
C ASP A 366 4.83 29.15 2.71
N THR A 367 6.07 29.04 3.20
CA THR A 367 6.69 27.76 3.54
C THR A 367 6.74 27.70 5.06
N ILE A 368 5.99 26.75 5.61
CA ILE A 368 5.80 26.57 7.05
C ILE A 368 6.83 25.57 7.55
N SER A 369 7.62 25.98 8.55
CA SER A 369 8.40 25.02 9.34
C SER A 369 7.45 24.27 10.26
N LEU A 370 7.47 22.94 10.18
CA LEU A 370 6.60 22.07 10.94
C LEU A 370 7.30 21.68 12.24
N THR A 371 6.68 22.00 13.37
CA THR A 371 7.19 21.67 14.70
C THR A 371 6.05 21.28 15.63
N ILE A 372 6.31 20.31 16.49
CA ILE A 372 5.45 19.97 17.62
C ILE A 372 5.94 20.79 18.84
N GLU A 373 5.02 21.50 19.48
CA GLU A 373 5.23 22.27 20.71
C GLU A 373 4.57 21.57 21.91
N TYR A 374 5.21 21.67 23.08
CA TYR A 374 4.64 21.21 24.35
C TYR A 374 4.45 22.36 25.36
N ASP A 375 3.21 22.58 25.80
CA ASP A 375 2.80 23.55 26.83
C ASP A 375 1.45 23.13 27.45
N GLU A 376 1.49 22.54 28.65
CA GLU A 376 0.33 22.06 29.42
C GLU A 376 -0.75 23.13 29.68
N GLU A 377 -0.40 24.42 29.74
CA GLU A 377 -1.38 25.49 29.98
C GLU A 377 -2.00 25.97 28.67
N LYS A 378 -1.22 26.01 27.58
CA LYS A 378 -1.65 26.51 26.27
C LYS A 378 -2.50 25.48 25.53
N TYR A 379 -2.14 24.21 25.62
CA TYR A 379 -2.72 23.08 24.88
C TYR A 379 -3.34 22.05 25.84
N ALA A 380 -4.06 22.53 26.85
CA ALA A 380 -4.57 21.70 27.94
C ALA A 380 -5.62 20.66 27.50
N ASP A 381 -6.23 20.86 26.34
CA ASP A 381 -7.23 20.00 25.71
C ASP A 381 -6.63 18.91 24.81
N THR A 382 -5.29 18.88 24.68
CA THR A 382 -4.54 17.91 23.87
C THR A 382 -3.33 17.37 24.62
N ASN A 383 -3.46 17.18 25.94
CA ASN A 383 -2.38 16.77 26.85
C ASN A 383 -1.07 17.57 26.71
N GLY A 384 -1.18 18.85 26.36
CA GLY A 384 -0.05 19.77 26.24
C GLY A 384 0.55 19.87 24.84
N TYR A 385 0.08 19.13 23.84
CA TYR A 385 0.68 19.13 22.50
C TYR A 385 -0.04 20.04 21.50
N GLY A 386 0.74 20.77 20.70
CA GLY A 386 0.25 21.58 19.59
C GLY A 386 1.38 22.01 18.65
N GLY A 387 1.25 23.17 18.00
CA GLY A 387 2.26 23.70 17.08
C GLY A 387 1.93 23.44 15.62
N THR A 388 2.77 23.95 14.71
CA THR A 388 2.48 24.01 13.27
C THR A 388 2.34 22.65 12.60
N TYR A 389 2.95 21.60 13.14
CA TYR A 389 2.75 20.23 12.65
C TYR A 389 1.33 19.71 12.96
N VAL A 390 0.84 19.99 14.18
CA VAL A 390 -0.53 19.65 14.60
C VAL A 390 -1.56 20.56 13.90
N ASP A 391 -1.22 21.83 13.66
CA ASP A 391 -2.06 22.74 12.87
C ASP A 391 -2.22 22.24 11.42
N PHE A 392 -1.15 21.68 10.82
CA PHE A 392 -1.22 21.08 9.49
C PHE A 392 -2.10 19.83 9.47
N TYR A 393 -1.94 18.93 10.44
CA TYR A 393 -2.83 17.78 10.64
C TYR A 393 -4.32 18.21 10.71
N LEU A 394 -4.63 19.23 11.52
CA LEU A 394 -6.00 19.74 11.65
C LEU A 394 -6.50 20.34 10.33
N ALA A 395 -5.67 21.09 9.61
CA ALA A 395 -6.02 21.69 8.32
C ALA A 395 -6.35 20.61 7.28
N GLU A 396 -5.55 19.54 7.20
CA GLU A 396 -5.84 18.38 6.34
C GLU A 396 -7.14 17.69 6.74
N PHE A 397 -7.36 17.48 8.04
CA PHE A 397 -8.57 16.85 8.56
C PHE A 397 -9.85 17.62 8.21
N VAL A 398 -9.82 18.95 8.41
CA VAL A 398 -10.92 19.86 8.05
C VAL A 398 -11.13 19.89 6.54
N SER A 399 -10.05 19.99 5.76
CA SER A 399 -10.11 20.05 4.29
C SER A 399 -10.75 18.79 3.70
N ASN A 400 -10.36 17.62 4.20
CA ASN A 400 -10.93 16.35 3.79
C ASN A 400 -12.43 16.26 4.10
N LEU A 401 -12.89 16.75 5.26
CA LEU A 401 -14.34 16.82 5.52
C LEU A 401 -15.04 17.77 4.57
N GLN A 402 -14.50 18.98 4.40
CA GLN A 402 -15.11 19.98 3.54
C GLN A 402 -15.22 19.48 2.10
N TRP A 403 -14.16 18.85 1.59
CA TRP A 403 -14.18 18.22 0.27
C TRP A 403 -15.28 17.16 0.19
N TYR A 404 -15.42 16.31 1.21
CA TYR A 404 -16.45 15.28 1.24
C TYR A 404 -17.86 15.88 1.15
N LEU A 405 -18.15 16.88 2.00
CA LEU A 405 -19.44 17.56 2.05
C LEU A 405 -19.77 18.24 0.70
N ASP A 406 -18.78 18.86 0.07
CA ASP A 406 -18.91 19.53 -1.23
C ASP A 406 -19.19 18.54 -2.38
N ASN A 407 -18.90 17.25 -2.19
CA ASN A 407 -19.03 16.21 -3.20
C ASN A 407 -20.17 15.20 -2.95
N LEU A 408 -21.04 15.42 -1.96
CA LEU A 408 -22.20 14.54 -1.69
C LEU A 408 -23.25 14.50 -2.82
N ASP A 409 -23.15 15.38 -3.82
CA ASP A 409 -23.96 15.26 -5.03
C ASP A 409 -23.60 14.05 -5.89
N TYR A 410 -22.40 13.47 -5.72
CA TYR A 410 -21.96 12.23 -6.35
C TYR A 410 -22.32 10.96 -5.55
N ALA A 411 -23.07 11.08 -4.45
CA ALA A 411 -23.48 9.96 -3.60
C ALA A 411 -24.59 9.10 -4.25
N GLU A 412 -24.25 8.42 -5.34
CA GLU A 412 -25.17 7.61 -6.12
C GLU A 412 -25.73 6.43 -5.29
N GLY A 413 -27.04 6.20 -5.38
CA GLY A 413 -27.73 5.10 -4.71
C GLY A 413 -27.89 5.23 -3.19
N TRP A 414 -27.37 6.28 -2.56
CA TRP A 414 -27.48 6.46 -1.11
C TRP A 414 -28.93 6.69 -0.67
N THR A 415 -29.24 6.26 0.55
CA THR A 415 -30.53 6.49 1.20
C THR A 415 -30.43 7.66 2.17
N TRP A 416 -31.32 8.64 2.04
CA TRP A 416 -31.39 9.81 2.93
C TRP A 416 -32.59 9.75 3.87
N PHE A 417 -32.43 10.24 5.10
CA PHE A 417 -33.43 10.16 6.17
C PHE A 417 -33.81 11.53 6.73
N ASP A 418 -35.05 11.67 7.22
CA ASP A 418 -35.50 12.84 7.99
C ASP A 418 -34.98 12.81 9.45
N GLU A 419 -35.18 13.92 10.18
CA GLU A 419 -34.80 14.06 11.61
C GLU A 419 -35.46 13.00 12.53
N ASP A 420 -36.58 12.40 12.11
CA ASP A 420 -37.31 11.37 12.86
C ASP A 420 -36.82 9.95 12.48
N GLY A 421 -35.83 9.82 11.58
CA GLY A 421 -35.24 8.57 11.11
C GLY A 421 -36.05 7.84 10.04
N ASN A 422 -37.00 8.51 9.36
CA ASN A 422 -37.74 7.93 8.26
C ASN A 422 -37.04 8.21 6.93
N ALA A 423 -36.94 7.20 6.06
CA ALA A 423 -36.43 7.40 4.70
C ALA A 423 -37.25 8.46 3.96
N LEU A 424 -36.57 9.42 3.33
CA LEU A 424 -37.18 10.45 2.50
C LEU A 424 -37.85 9.84 1.27
N SER A 425 -38.88 10.49 0.75
CA SER A 425 -39.47 10.12 -0.54
C SER A 425 -38.61 10.59 -1.72
N ASP A 426 -38.78 9.99 -2.90
CA ASP A 426 -38.12 10.41 -4.14
C ASP A 426 -38.32 11.91 -4.45
N GLU A 427 -39.51 12.45 -4.16
CA GLU A 427 -39.81 13.89 -4.36
C GLU A 427 -39.03 14.77 -3.38
N GLU A 428 -38.75 14.28 -2.17
CA GLU A 428 -37.95 14.97 -1.16
C GLU A 428 -36.46 14.91 -1.50
N VAL A 429 -35.93 13.74 -1.88
CA VAL A 429 -34.53 13.58 -2.31
C VAL A 429 -34.23 14.41 -3.56
N ALA A 430 -35.10 14.37 -4.57
CA ALA A 430 -34.95 15.19 -5.77
C ALA A 430 -35.00 16.70 -5.50
N ALA A 431 -35.46 17.12 -4.31
CA ALA A 431 -35.52 18.51 -3.88
C ALA A 431 -34.38 18.93 -2.93
N MET A 432 -33.59 17.98 -2.41
CA MET A 432 -32.45 18.26 -1.54
C MET A 432 -31.43 19.13 -2.26
N THR A 433 -30.94 20.17 -1.58
CA THR A 433 -29.76 20.91 -2.02
C THR A 433 -28.48 20.25 -1.50
N SER A 434 -27.32 20.63 -2.03
CA SER A 434 -26.03 20.18 -1.50
C SER A 434 -25.88 20.53 0.00
N GLU A 435 -26.43 21.68 0.43
CA GLU A 435 -26.52 22.06 1.85
C GLU A 435 -27.38 21.08 2.69
N ASP A 436 -28.54 20.65 2.19
CA ASP A 436 -29.40 19.67 2.89
C ASP A 436 -28.70 18.31 3.03
N LYS A 437 -27.93 17.90 2.01
CA LYS A 437 -27.14 16.66 2.04
C LYS A 437 -25.97 16.75 3.01
N ALA A 438 -25.26 17.88 3.03
CA ALA A 438 -24.16 18.11 3.96
C ALA A 438 -24.65 18.10 5.41
N GLU A 439 -25.75 18.79 5.72
CA GLU A 439 -26.37 18.74 7.05
C GLU A 439 -26.82 17.30 7.41
N ALA A 440 -27.46 16.59 6.48
CA ALA A 440 -27.84 15.19 6.68
C ALA A 440 -26.65 14.27 6.93
N PHE A 441 -25.52 14.48 6.24
CA PHE A 441 -24.30 13.71 6.46
C PHE A 441 -23.73 13.93 7.86
N ILE A 442 -23.59 15.21 8.26
CA ILE A 442 -23.03 15.58 9.57
C ILE A 442 -23.87 15.01 10.72
N GLU A 443 -25.19 14.95 10.55
CA GLU A 443 -26.13 14.39 11.53
C GLU A 443 -26.32 12.86 11.41
N GLY A 444 -25.55 12.17 10.56
CA GLY A 444 -25.63 10.72 10.38
C GLY A 444 -26.92 10.23 9.69
N ARG A 445 -27.69 11.11 9.05
CA ARG A 445 -29.01 10.81 8.45
C ARG A 445 -28.93 10.26 7.03
N TYR A 446 -28.07 9.26 6.83
CA TYR A 446 -27.90 8.58 5.55
C TYR A 446 -27.52 7.11 5.73
N ALA A 447 -27.60 6.35 4.64
CA ALA A 447 -27.02 5.02 4.49
C ALA A 447 -26.46 4.88 3.08
N LYS A 448 -25.25 4.33 2.96
CA LYS A 448 -24.57 4.11 1.67
C LYS A 448 -25.28 3.01 0.87
N SER A 449 -25.22 3.08 -0.45
CA SER A 449 -25.80 2.04 -1.33
C SER A 449 -25.10 0.70 -1.13
N SER A 450 -25.88 -0.37 -0.95
CA SER A 450 -25.36 -1.75 -0.93
C SER A 450 -25.55 -2.41 -2.31
N SER A 451 -24.78 -1.99 -3.31
CA SER A 451 -24.77 -2.69 -4.60
C SER A 451 -23.89 -3.94 -4.55
N GLY A 452 -24.46 -5.07 -4.07
CA GLY A 452 -24.29 -6.36 -4.75
C GLY A 452 -23.24 -7.39 -4.28
N GLY A 453 -23.13 -7.70 -2.99
CA GLY A 453 -22.40 -8.89 -2.52
C GLY A 453 -22.55 -9.05 -1.01
N ASP A 454 -22.61 -10.28 -0.50
CA ASP A 454 -22.80 -10.56 0.94
C ASP A 454 -21.83 -9.72 1.80
N MET A 455 -22.39 -8.78 2.55
CA MET A 455 -21.70 -8.14 3.68
C MET A 455 -21.35 -9.23 4.69
N MET A 456 -20.12 -9.71 4.66
CA MET A 456 -19.46 -10.23 5.85
C MET A 456 -19.06 -9.00 6.65
N GLY A 457 -19.83 -8.73 7.70
CA GLY A 457 -19.61 -7.58 8.57
C GLY A 457 -18.17 -7.52 9.07
N GLY A 458 -17.60 -6.32 9.05
CA GLY A 458 -16.40 -6.04 9.82
C GLY A 458 -16.62 -6.43 11.29
N PRO A 459 -15.66 -7.09 11.94
CA PRO A 459 -15.78 -7.40 13.35
C PRO A 459 -15.57 -6.11 14.14
N GLY A 460 -16.64 -5.46 14.61
CA GLY A 460 -16.47 -4.28 15.46
C GLY A 460 -17.67 -3.37 15.65
N GLU A 461 -18.89 -3.89 15.80
CA GLU A 461 -20.00 -3.07 16.28
C GLU A 461 -20.52 -3.63 17.60
N GLY A 462 -20.09 -2.98 18.68
CA GLY A 462 -20.52 -3.26 20.04
C GLY A 462 -22.04 -3.11 20.18
N ALA A 463 -22.71 -4.22 20.47
CA ALA A 463 -24.13 -4.19 20.81
C ALA A 463 -24.36 -3.46 22.16
N PRO A 464 -25.46 -2.71 22.32
CA PRO A 464 -25.69 -1.89 23.52
C PRO A 464 -25.97 -2.73 24.77
N GLU A 465 -25.49 -2.22 25.92
CA GLU A 465 -25.61 -2.81 27.26
C GLU A 465 -26.98 -3.40 27.60
N GLY A 466 -27.02 -4.64 28.12
CA GLY A 466 -28.26 -5.18 28.69
C GLY A 466 -28.27 -6.61 29.24
N ALA A 467 -27.79 -6.77 30.49
CA ALA A 467 -28.20 -7.78 31.48
C ALA A 467 -27.83 -9.28 31.27
N GLY A 468 -26.92 -9.78 32.14
CA GLY A 468 -26.67 -11.21 32.35
C GLY A 468 -27.92 -12.00 32.82
N PRO A 469 -27.88 -13.36 32.85
CA PRO A 469 -26.94 -14.07 33.74
C PRO A 469 -26.37 -15.43 33.23
N GLY A 470 -25.11 -15.69 33.57
CA GLY A 470 -24.49 -16.96 34.03
C GLY A 470 -24.81 -18.32 33.37
N GLY A 471 -23.75 -19.01 32.93
CA GLY A 471 -23.75 -20.47 32.77
C GLY A 471 -22.50 -21.05 32.08
N ASP A 472 -21.60 -21.62 32.88
CA ASP A 472 -20.64 -22.71 32.66
C ASP A 472 -20.15 -23.05 31.22
N MET A 473 -18.82 -22.93 31.01
CA MET A 473 -18.06 -23.58 29.95
C MET A 473 -17.80 -25.07 30.25
N GLU A 474 -17.98 -25.95 29.25
CA GLU A 474 -17.22 -27.21 29.10
C GLU A 474 -17.14 -27.62 27.60
N GLY A 475 -15.92 -27.73 27.07
CA GLY A 475 -15.47 -28.91 26.29
C GLY A 475 -15.53 -28.91 24.74
N ALA A 476 -14.35 -28.72 24.12
CA ALA A 476 -13.70 -29.52 23.05
C ALA A 476 -14.51 -30.11 21.85
N SER A 477 -14.10 -29.81 20.61
CA SER A 477 -13.28 -30.69 19.73
C SER A 477 -13.44 -30.38 18.23
N GLU A 478 -12.33 -30.52 17.50
CA GLU A 478 -12.15 -30.66 16.04
C GLU A 478 -13.27 -31.36 15.24
N GLY A 479 -13.47 -30.94 13.98
CA GLY A 479 -14.02 -31.81 12.93
C GLY A 479 -14.67 -31.15 11.70
N ALA A 480 -13.90 -31.08 10.61
CA ALA A 480 -14.26 -31.31 9.20
C ALA A 480 -15.48 -30.60 8.54
N SER A 481 -15.18 -29.80 7.50
CA SER A 481 -16.11 -29.37 6.44
C SER A 481 -16.58 -30.53 5.55
N PRO A 482 -17.82 -30.43 5.01
CA PRO A 482 -18.16 -31.09 3.77
C PRO A 482 -18.75 -30.14 2.70
N ASP A 483 -18.26 -30.34 1.48
CA ASP A 483 -18.72 -29.87 0.16
C ASP A 483 -20.25 -29.72 -0.02
N GLY A 484 -20.67 -28.75 -0.84
CA GLY A 484 -22.05 -28.70 -1.34
C GLY A 484 -22.42 -27.60 -2.34
N ALA A 485 -22.05 -27.82 -3.61
CA ALA A 485 -22.86 -27.61 -4.83
C ALA A 485 -23.59 -26.26 -5.08
N SER A 486 -23.14 -25.62 -6.15
CA SER A 486 -23.78 -24.56 -6.93
C SER A 486 -25.20 -24.88 -7.41
N SER A 487 -26.04 -23.83 -7.49
CA SER A 487 -27.27 -23.86 -8.29
C SER A 487 -27.50 -22.52 -9.01
N ASP A 488 -27.59 -22.61 -10.34
CA ASP A 488 -27.88 -21.54 -11.29
C ASP A 488 -29.21 -20.82 -11.01
N GLY A 489 -29.19 -19.49 -11.16
CA GLY A 489 -30.38 -18.65 -11.26
C GLY A 489 -30.08 -17.38 -12.05
N GLU A 490 -30.56 -17.31 -13.30
CA GLU A 490 -30.52 -16.12 -14.17
C GLU A 490 -31.23 -14.91 -13.51
N SER A 491 -30.60 -13.73 -13.57
CA SER A 491 -31.31 -12.44 -13.45
C SER A 491 -30.76 -11.40 -14.42
N GLU A 492 -31.69 -10.58 -14.91
CA GLU A 492 -31.61 -9.69 -16.06
C GLU A 492 -30.81 -8.41 -15.82
N GLU A 493 -30.25 -7.88 -16.91
CA GLU A 493 -29.46 -6.65 -17.05
C GLU A 493 -30.00 -5.41 -16.30
N SER A 494 -29.11 -4.76 -15.56
CA SER A 494 -29.07 -3.29 -15.41
C SER A 494 -27.62 -2.83 -15.46
N SER A 495 -27.31 -1.91 -16.37
CA SER A 495 -26.03 -1.23 -16.46
C SER A 495 -25.92 -0.21 -15.34
N ASP A 496 -25.33 -0.60 -14.22
CA ASP A 496 -25.03 0.29 -13.12
C ASP A 496 -23.62 -0.04 -12.63
N ARG A 497 -22.69 0.91 -12.78
CA ARG A 497 -21.25 0.72 -12.59
C ARG A 497 -20.80 1.49 -11.36
N SER A 498 -21.00 0.89 -10.20
CA SER A 498 -20.29 1.24 -8.97
C SER A 498 -19.12 0.25 -8.83
N PHE A 499 -17.90 0.76 -8.75
CA PHE A 499 -16.70 -0.05 -8.52
C PHE A 499 -16.66 -0.47 -7.04
N ASP A 500 -16.70 -1.78 -6.78
CA ASP A 500 -16.61 -2.38 -5.45
C ASP A 500 -15.12 -2.65 -5.12
N ASN A 501 -14.70 -2.34 -3.89
CA ASN A 501 -13.35 -2.64 -3.40
C ASN A 501 -13.09 -4.16 -3.31
N SER A 502 -14.13 -4.98 -3.48
CA SER A 502 -14.00 -6.41 -3.76
C SER A 502 -13.04 -6.73 -4.89
N ASP A 503 -12.79 -5.80 -5.83
CA ASP A 503 -11.89 -6.01 -6.97
C ASP A 503 -10.40 -5.75 -6.65
N VAL A 504 -10.10 -4.78 -5.75
CA VAL A 504 -8.76 -4.67 -5.14
C VAL A 504 -8.53 -5.89 -4.26
N ALA A 505 -9.55 -6.31 -3.51
CA ALA A 505 -9.51 -7.56 -2.73
C ALA A 505 -9.42 -8.82 -3.61
N ALA A 506 -10.00 -8.85 -4.81
CA ALA A 506 -10.01 -10.06 -5.65
C ALA A 506 -8.60 -10.50 -6.07
N ASN A 507 -7.66 -9.56 -6.25
CA ASN A 507 -6.25 -9.85 -6.51
C ASN A 507 -5.37 -9.71 -5.25
N SER A 508 -5.70 -8.86 -4.27
CA SER A 508 -4.91 -8.68 -3.04
C SER A 508 -5.27 -9.65 -1.89
N ALA A 509 -6.35 -10.44 -2.00
CA ALA A 509 -6.82 -11.40 -0.98
C ALA A 509 -6.61 -12.86 -1.41
N GLY A 510 -5.53 -13.16 -2.14
CA GLY A 510 -5.18 -14.49 -2.65
C GLY A 510 -5.07 -15.61 -1.61
N ASP A 511 -5.19 -15.31 -0.32
CA ASP A 511 -5.60 -16.29 0.68
C ASP A 511 -6.48 -15.60 1.73
N THR A 512 -7.65 -16.18 2.04
CA THR A 512 -8.47 -15.80 3.19
C THR A 512 -7.78 -16.28 4.48
N MET A 513 -6.62 -15.71 4.79
CA MET A 513 -6.16 -15.59 6.17
C MET A 513 -6.89 -14.40 6.77
N ASP A 514 -7.29 -14.51 8.03
CA ASP A 514 -8.01 -13.50 8.81
C ASP A 514 -7.13 -12.24 8.97
N VAL A 515 -7.00 -11.44 7.91
CA VAL A 515 -6.21 -10.21 7.87
C VAL A 515 -7.09 -9.05 8.33
N GLY A 516 -7.32 -9.02 9.64
CA GLY A 516 -8.12 -8.02 10.32
C GLY A 516 -7.29 -7.20 11.30
N THR A 517 -7.82 -6.01 11.57
CA THR A 517 -7.70 -5.30 12.84
C THR A 517 -7.52 -6.26 14.04
N PRO A 518 -6.68 -5.96 15.04
CA PRO A 518 -6.44 -6.88 16.16
C PRO A 518 -7.74 -7.40 16.80
N ASP A 519 -7.83 -8.73 16.94
CA ASP A 519 -8.99 -9.39 17.54
C ASP A 519 -9.29 -8.82 18.93
N GLU A 520 -10.56 -8.48 19.17
CA GLU A 520 -11.03 -7.94 20.45
C GLU A 520 -10.61 -8.84 21.62
N GLY A 521 -9.91 -8.27 22.60
CA GLY A 521 -9.48 -8.97 23.80
C GLY A 521 -8.13 -9.67 23.69
N THR A 522 -7.46 -9.61 22.55
CA THR A 522 -6.02 -9.91 22.45
C THR A 522 -5.19 -8.80 23.08
N THR A 523 -3.94 -9.08 23.45
CA THR A 523 -3.02 -8.06 23.97
C THR A 523 -2.62 -7.00 22.93
N GLN A 524 -2.96 -7.21 21.66
CA GLN A 524 -2.73 -6.29 20.54
C GLN A 524 -3.89 -5.29 20.32
N SER A 525 -5.06 -5.52 20.93
CA SER A 525 -6.27 -4.70 20.70
C SER A 525 -6.36 -3.46 21.61
N ALA A 526 -6.92 -2.36 21.11
CA ALA A 526 -7.09 -1.11 21.87
C ALA A 526 -7.83 -1.30 23.20
N GLY A 527 -8.83 -2.18 23.24
CA GLY A 527 -9.65 -2.43 24.43
C GLY A 527 -9.03 -3.34 25.49
N THR A 528 -7.79 -3.80 25.33
CA THR A 528 -7.22 -4.79 26.24
C THR A 528 -6.72 -4.20 27.56
N THR A 529 -7.19 -4.79 28.66
CA THR A 529 -6.81 -4.43 30.04
C THR A 529 -5.62 -5.26 30.57
N THR A 530 -4.87 -5.91 29.68
CA THR A 530 -3.69 -6.71 30.01
C THR A 530 -2.51 -6.22 29.19
N ASP A 531 -1.36 -6.06 29.84
CA ASP A 531 -0.14 -5.56 29.18
C ASP A 531 0.51 -6.65 28.33
N SER A 532 0.68 -7.85 28.90
CA SER A 532 1.31 -8.97 28.19
C SER A 532 0.79 -10.31 28.69
N ALA A 533 0.67 -11.26 27.77
CA ALA A 533 0.41 -12.67 28.03
C ALA A 533 1.70 -13.50 28.08
N ASN A 534 2.77 -13.05 27.41
CA ASN A 534 4.03 -13.80 27.26
C ASN A 534 5.02 -13.54 28.39
N TYR A 535 5.04 -12.33 28.97
CA TYR A 535 6.06 -11.91 29.91
C TYR A 535 5.51 -11.72 31.32
N SER A 536 6.15 -12.38 32.29
CA SER A 536 5.73 -12.29 33.70
C SER A 536 6.34 -11.10 34.43
N THR A 537 7.41 -10.52 33.87
CA THR A 537 8.07 -9.33 34.40
C THR A 537 8.57 -8.42 33.30
N TYR A 538 8.68 -7.13 33.62
CA TYR A 538 9.27 -6.14 32.71
C TYR A 538 10.71 -6.47 32.30
N GLU A 539 11.50 -7.05 33.22
CA GLU A 539 12.90 -7.43 32.93
C GLU A 539 12.98 -8.52 31.85
N GLU A 540 12.06 -9.50 31.89
CA GLU A 540 11.98 -10.55 30.85
C GLU A 540 11.55 -9.98 29.50
N MET A 541 10.58 -9.05 29.48
CA MET A 541 10.13 -8.39 28.25
C MET A 541 11.25 -7.54 27.64
N LEU A 542 11.90 -6.70 28.45
CA LEU A 542 12.98 -5.83 27.99
C LEU A 542 14.18 -6.62 27.46
N GLU A 543 14.53 -7.75 28.10
CA GLU A 543 15.60 -8.64 27.61
C GLU A 543 15.26 -9.19 26.21
N SER A 544 13.99 -9.50 25.93
CA SER A 544 13.52 -9.93 24.61
C SER A 544 13.73 -8.85 23.54
N TYR A 545 13.27 -7.62 23.79
CA TYR A 545 13.47 -6.49 22.87
C TYR A 545 14.96 -6.23 22.61
N GLN A 546 15.80 -6.28 23.64
CA GLN A 546 17.24 -6.07 23.51
C GLN A 546 17.94 -7.15 22.68
N GLU A 547 17.55 -8.42 22.85
CA GLU A 547 18.12 -9.53 22.09
C GLU A 547 17.72 -9.43 20.61
N ASP A 548 16.42 -9.29 20.33
CA ASP A 548 15.87 -9.23 18.97
C ASP A 548 16.43 -8.03 18.18
N ILE A 549 16.41 -6.82 18.75
CA ILE A 549 16.90 -5.61 18.07
C ILE A 549 18.41 -5.67 17.85
N ALA A 550 19.18 -6.27 18.78
CA ALA A 550 20.62 -6.45 18.57
C ALA A 550 20.94 -7.40 17.40
N GLU A 551 20.08 -8.38 17.13
CA GLU A 551 20.19 -9.26 15.96
C GLU A 551 19.85 -8.52 14.67
N ILE A 552 18.76 -7.74 14.64
CA ILE A 552 18.41 -6.89 13.50
C ILE A 552 19.53 -5.89 13.17
N GLN A 553 20.09 -5.22 14.19
CA GLN A 553 21.21 -4.29 14.03
C GLN A 553 22.51 -4.95 13.55
N ALA A 554 22.66 -6.26 13.73
CA ALA A 554 23.81 -6.99 13.19
C ALA A 554 23.77 -7.09 11.65
N GLY A 555 22.58 -6.89 11.08
CA GLY A 555 22.31 -6.94 9.66
C GLY A 555 22.09 -8.36 9.15
N ASP A 556 21.43 -8.45 8.00
CA ASP A 556 21.18 -9.70 7.32
C ASP A 556 22.45 -10.27 6.64
N LYS A 557 22.30 -11.29 5.78
CA LYS A 557 23.44 -11.90 5.07
C LYS A 557 24.17 -10.95 4.11
N TYR A 558 23.53 -9.86 3.68
CA TYR A 558 24.12 -8.80 2.86
C TYR A 558 24.64 -7.63 3.71
N GLY A 559 24.36 -7.65 5.02
CA GLY A 559 24.78 -6.65 5.99
C GLY A 559 23.83 -5.46 6.09
N ASN A 560 22.61 -5.61 5.59
CA ASN A 560 21.57 -4.59 5.62
C ASN A 560 20.72 -4.73 6.88
N ASN A 561 20.25 -3.61 7.42
CA ASN A 561 19.21 -3.62 8.43
C ASN A 561 17.85 -3.74 7.73
N ILE A 562 17.14 -4.85 7.96
CA ILE A 562 15.87 -5.14 7.30
C ILE A 562 14.75 -4.15 7.64
N VAL A 563 14.81 -3.50 8.81
CA VAL A 563 13.86 -2.44 9.21
C VAL A 563 14.11 -1.18 8.38
N ASP A 564 15.38 -0.83 8.17
CA ASP A 564 15.76 0.31 7.32
C ASP A 564 15.36 0.07 5.85
N LEU A 565 15.49 -1.17 5.36
CA LEU A 565 15.04 -1.56 4.02
C LEU A 565 13.53 -1.42 3.82
N TYR A 566 12.76 -1.54 4.90
CA TYR A 566 11.29 -1.46 4.88
C TYR A 566 10.73 -0.10 5.32
N ASN A 567 11.60 0.90 5.47
CA ASN A 567 11.20 2.27 5.75
C ASN A 567 11.18 3.10 4.46
N PRO A 568 10.00 3.44 3.89
CA PRO A 568 9.93 4.22 2.65
C PRO A 568 10.57 5.61 2.78
N LEU A 569 10.61 6.19 3.98
CA LEU A 569 11.19 7.51 4.22
C LEU A 569 12.70 7.56 3.97
N ASN A 570 13.39 6.42 3.97
CA ASN A 570 14.81 6.34 3.62
C ASN A 570 15.07 6.51 2.12
N TYR A 571 14.07 6.24 1.27
CA TYR A 571 14.25 6.09 -0.17
C TYR A 571 13.60 7.21 -1.00
N ILE A 572 12.58 7.88 -0.46
CA ILE A 572 11.89 8.98 -1.14
C ILE A 572 12.88 10.13 -1.42
N GLY A 573 13.11 10.42 -2.69
CA GLY A 573 14.05 11.45 -3.13
C GLY A 573 15.53 11.08 -2.94
N ASP A 574 15.84 9.81 -2.67
CA ASP A 574 17.21 9.31 -2.66
C ASP A 574 17.83 9.35 -4.07
N GLU A 575 19.16 9.56 -4.15
CA GLU A 575 19.82 9.77 -5.45
C GLU A 575 19.92 8.51 -6.33
N ASP A 576 19.82 7.33 -5.72
CA ASP A 576 19.88 6.04 -6.39
C ASP A 576 18.47 5.43 -6.62
N THR A 577 17.39 6.19 -6.36
CA THR A 577 15.99 5.80 -6.56
C THR A 577 15.36 6.47 -7.78
N ASP A 578 14.61 5.70 -8.56
CA ASP A 578 13.66 6.20 -9.56
C ASP A 578 12.35 6.61 -8.86
N ASP A 579 12.20 7.90 -8.53
CA ASP A 579 11.00 8.44 -7.90
C ASP A 579 9.74 8.28 -8.78
N ALA A 580 8.61 7.93 -8.16
CA ALA A 580 7.30 8.00 -8.79
C ALA A 580 6.95 9.45 -9.20
N THR A 581 6.10 9.60 -10.22
CA THR A 581 5.63 10.94 -10.63
C THR A 581 4.55 11.45 -9.69
N TRP A 582 3.69 10.56 -9.20
CA TRP A 582 2.60 10.90 -8.30
C TRP A 582 2.26 9.77 -7.33
N VAL A 583 1.74 10.13 -6.17
CA VAL A 583 1.28 9.22 -5.11
C VAL A 583 -0.03 9.73 -4.53
N ARG A 584 -0.99 8.84 -4.34
CA ARG A 584 -2.24 9.10 -3.61
C ARG A 584 -2.37 8.07 -2.50
N ILE A 585 -2.49 8.52 -1.25
CA ILE A 585 -2.71 7.65 -0.10
C ILE A 585 -4.13 7.92 0.41
N LEU A 586 -4.98 6.91 0.39
CA LEU A 586 -6.38 7.02 0.75
C LEU A 586 -6.64 6.20 2.02
N CYS A 587 -7.03 6.85 3.10
CA CYS A 587 -7.29 6.22 4.40
C CYS A 587 -8.72 6.51 4.84
N GLY A 588 -9.30 5.62 5.62
CA GLY A 588 -10.56 5.89 6.31
C GLY A 588 -10.33 6.89 7.44
N ALA A 589 -11.08 7.99 7.48
CA ALA A 589 -10.91 8.99 8.52
C ALA A 589 -11.14 8.41 9.93
N SER A 590 -11.88 7.31 10.07
CA SER A 590 -12.11 6.61 11.35
C SER A 590 -11.34 5.31 11.51
N GLU A 591 -10.39 4.96 10.64
CA GLU A 591 -9.65 3.69 10.77
C GLU A 591 -8.68 3.71 11.98
N GLY A 592 -8.55 2.60 12.69
CA GLY A 592 -7.65 2.49 13.86
C GLY A 592 -6.34 1.75 13.60
N ASP A 593 -6.14 1.26 12.36
CA ASP A 593 -5.06 0.33 12.03
C ASP A 593 -3.72 1.04 11.76
N ILE A 594 -3.74 2.33 11.40
CA ILE A 594 -2.57 3.20 11.29
C ILE A 594 -2.91 4.63 11.71
N SER A 595 -1.94 5.36 12.26
CA SER A 595 -2.10 6.77 12.59
C SER A 595 -2.15 7.62 11.32
N MET A 596 -3.02 8.63 11.30
CA MET A 596 -3.09 9.56 10.18
C MET A 596 -1.79 10.35 10.00
N PHE A 597 -1.00 10.50 11.07
CA PHE A 597 0.32 11.13 11.01
C PHE A 597 1.33 10.35 10.14
N ASN A 598 1.21 9.03 10.01
CA ASN A 598 2.03 8.25 9.08
C ASN A 598 1.80 8.68 7.63
N SER A 599 0.53 8.82 7.22
CA SER A 599 0.18 9.29 5.88
C SER A 599 0.65 10.74 5.65
N LEU A 600 0.56 11.59 6.68
CA LEU A 600 1.05 12.97 6.64
C LEU A 600 2.57 13.03 6.44
N ASN A 601 3.33 12.18 7.15
CA ASN A 601 4.79 12.12 7.02
C ASN A 601 5.22 11.65 5.64
N LEU A 602 4.55 10.64 5.07
CA LEU A 602 4.76 10.22 3.69
C LEU A 602 4.50 11.36 2.70
N GLN A 603 3.38 12.09 2.85
CA GLN A 603 3.07 13.22 1.99
C GLN A 603 4.15 14.31 2.05
N ILE A 604 4.59 14.68 3.26
CA ILE A 604 5.64 15.68 3.48
C ILE A 604 6.94 15.25 2.79
N ALA A 605 7.34 13.99 2.94
CA ALA A 605 8.55 13.45 2.32
C ALA A 605 8.46 13.48 0.79
N MET A 606 7.34 13.00 0.22
CA MET A 606 7.10 12.95 -1.22
C MET A 606 7.09 14.36 -1.85
N LEU A 607 6.36 15.31 -1.25
CA LEU A 607 6.35 16.70 -1.72
C LEU A 607 7.73 17.34 -1.63
N SER A 608 8.50 17.04 -0.58
CA SER A 608 9.87 17.52 -0.42
C SER A 608 10.83 16.97 -1.50
N ALA A 609 10.59 15.74 -1.96
CA ALA A 609 11.30 15.14 -3.10
C ALA A 609 10.83 15.67 -4.47
N GLY A 610 9.69 16.39 -4.51
CA GLY A 610 9.09 16.92 -5.74
C GLY A 610 8.15 15.96 -6.45
N ILE A 611 7.68 14.94 -5.73
CA ILE A 611 6.65 13.99 -6.15
C ILE A 611 5.28 14.63 -5.87
N ASP A 612 4.34 14.52 -6.80
CA ASP A 612 2.97 14.99 -6.57
C ASP A 612 2.25 14.05 -5.62
N ALA A 613 2.03 14.47 -4.37
CA ALA A 613 1.49 13.62 -3.33
C ALA A 613 0.21 14.20 -2.71
N THR A 614 -0.84 13.38 -2.66
CA THR A 614 -2.12 13.70 -2.03
C THR A 614 -2.46 12.65 -0.99
N ILE A 615 -2.94 13.09 0.18
CA ILE A 615 -3.59 12.23 1.16
C ILE A 615 -5.07 12.51 1.18
N ASP A 616 -5.88 11.45 1.24
CA ASP A 616 -7.32 11.55 1.37
C ASP A 616 -7.79 10.78 2.61
N TRP A 617 -8.40 11.49 3.55
CA TRP A 617 -9.01 10.90 4.73
C TRP A 617 -10.52 10.83 4.54
N GLN A 618 -10.96 9.68 4.04
CA GLN A 618 -12.34 9.44 3.64
C GLN A 618 -13.27 9.38 4.85
N TRP A 619 -14.22 10.31 4.92
CA TRP A 619 -15.20 10.37 5.99
C TRP A 619 -16.23 9.22 5.90
N ASP A 620 -16.61 8.72 7.08
CA ASP A 620 -17.39 7.48 7.23
C ASP A 620 -16.71 6.28 6.52
N GLY A 621 -15.39 6.36 6.30
CA GLY A 621 -14.56 5.28 5.79
C GLY A 621 -13.82 4.58 6.93
N GLY A 622 -13.92 3.26 6.98
CA GLY A 622 -13.09 2.41 7.86
C GLY A 622 -11.78 2.00 7.17
N HIS A 623 -11.16 0.94 7.68
CA HIS A 623 -9.94 0.38 7.10
C HIS A 623 -10.13 -0.07 5.65
N VAL A 624 -9.21 0.30 4.76
CA VAL A 624 -9.25 0.08 3.31
C VAL A 624 -10.60 0.54 2.71
N PRO A 625 -10.93 1.83 2.80
CA PRO A 625 -12.26 2.29 2.46
C PRO A 625 -12.51 2.21 0.95
N SER A 626 -13.76 1.95 0.58
CA SER A 626 -14.18 1.87 -0.82
C SER A 626 -14.06 3.21 -1.54
N GLU A 627 -13.84 3.17 -2.85
CA GLU A 627 -13.93 4.34 -3.72
C GLU A 627 -15.36 4.88 -3.74
N ILE A 628 -15.51 6.19 -3.54
CA ILE A 628 -16.82 6.84 -3.44
C ILE A 628 -16.85 8.15 -4.21
N LEU A 629 -18.06 8.71 -4.35
CA LEU A 629 -18.29 10.04 -4.88
C LEU A 629 -17.68 10.25 -6.28
N GLY A 630 -17.55 9.19 -7.08
CA GLY A 630 -16.98 9.23 -8.43
C GLY A 630 -15.46 9.37 -8.51
N ASP A 631 -14.73 9.18 -7.40
CA ASP A 631 -13.27 9.15 -7.38
C ASP A 631 -12.75 7.72 -7.38
N SER A 632 -12.74 7.08 -8.56
CA SER A 632 -12.17 5.75 -8.72
C SER A 632 -10.66 5.76 -9.01
N LEU A 633 -10.00 4.61 -8.86
CA LEU A 633 -8.63 4.39 -9.34
C LEU A 633 -8.53 4.72 -10.83
N SER A 634 -9.50 4.26 -11.63
CA SER A 634 -9.51 4.52 -13.06
C SER A 634 -9.60 6.01 -13.39
N TYR A 635 -10.44 6.77 -12.67
CA TYR A 635 -10.53 8.22 -12.81
C TYR A 635 -9.21 8.92 -12.44
N TYR A 636 -8.58 8.52 -11.34
CA TYR A 636 -7.35 9.15 -10.90
C TYR A 636 -6.19 8.85 -11.86
N VAL A 637 -6.02 7.59 -12.30
CA VAL A 637 -5.01 7.22 -13.30
C VAL A 637 -5.21 8.02 -14.59
N ASP A 638 -6.43 8.12 -15.10
CA ASP A 638 -6.78 8.90 -16.29
C ASP A 638 -6.48 10.40 -16.10
N LYS A 639 -6.80 10.97 -14.93
CA LYS A 639 -6.48 12.34 -14.56
C LYS A 639 -4.99 12.61 -14.58
N MET A 640 -4.20 11.77 -13.91
CA MET A 640 -2.74 11.92 -13.87
C MET A 640 -2.12 11.68 -15.25
N TYR A 641 -2.69 10.79 -16.05
CA TYR A 641 -2.23 10.56 -17.42
C TYR A 641 -2.43 11.81 -18.27
N GLY A 642 -3.62 12.43 -18.19
CA GLY A 642 -3.93 13.70 -18.84
C GLY A 642 -3.08 14.89 -18.39
N GLU A 643 -2.54 14.84 -17.17
CA GLU A 643 -1.68 15.88 -16.60
C GLU A 643 -0.21 15.73 -17.00
N TYR A 644 0.34 14.51 -16.92
CA TYR A 644 1.78 14.27 -17.06
C TYR A 644 2.19 13.71 -18.42
N VAL A 645 1.27 13.15 -19.21
CA VAL A 645 1.60 12.56 -20.51
C VAL A 645 1.33 13.54 -21.65
N ASP A 646 2.42 13.91 -22.33
CA ASP A 646 2.38 14.86 -23.45
C ASP A 646 1.44 14.38 -24.58
N GLY A 647 0.33 15.09 -24.77
CA GLY A 647 -0.64 14.81 -25.85
C GLY A 647 -1.81 13.93 -25.44
N ALA A 648 -1.89 13.51 -24.18
CA ALA A 648 -3.09 12.90 -23.60
C ALA A 648 -4.26 13.89 -23.52
N GLU A 649 -5.47 13.37 -23.33
CA GLU A 649 -6.66 14.19 -23.13
C GLU A 649 -6.68 14.69 -21.69
N THR A 650 -7.01 15.96 -21.48
CA THR A 650 -7.16 16.49 -20.11
C THR A 650 -8.48 15.99 -19.54
N ILE A 651 -8.41 15.21 -18.47
CA ILE A 651 -9.56 14.62 -17.81
C ILE A 651 -10.05 15.54 -16.69
N THR A 652 -11.36 15.70 -16.61
CA THR A 652 -12.04 16.43 -15.54
C THR A 652 -13.21 15.58 -15.06
N LYS A 653 -13.45 15.53 -13.75
CA LYS A 653 -14.60 14.85 -13.16
C LYS A 653 -15.90 15.25 -13.87
N ALA A 654 -16.72 14.27 -14.23
CA ALA A 654 -18.03 14.51 -14.81
C ALA A 654 -18.91 15.30 -13.83
N GLU A 655 -19.88 16.09 -14.31
CA GLU A 655 -20.83 16.75 -13.41
C GLU A 655 -21.72 15.69 -12.73
N ALA A 656 -21.94 15.83 -11.43
CA ALA A 656 -22.85 14.97 -10.67
C ALA A 656 -24.26 14.96 -11.28
N GLU A 657 -24.83 13.77 -11.41
CA GLU A 657 -26.24 13.64 -11.78
C GLU A 657 -27.13 13.88 -10.57
N THR A 658 -28.25 14.58 -10.77
CA THR A 658 -29.22 14.78 -9.69
C THR A 658 -29.88 13.45 -9.34
N GLN A 659 -29.69 13.00 -8.10
CA GLN A 659 -30.41 11.86 -7.55
C GLN A 659 -31.92 12.14 -7.57
N THR A 660 -32.69 11.31 -8.27
CA THR A 660 -34.15 11.47 -8.40
C THR A 660 -34.96 10.39 -7.69
N GLU A 661 -34.32 9.32 -7.25
CA GLU A 661 -34.89 8.22 -6.47
C GLU A 661 -34.04 8.05 -5.21
N ASN A 662 -34.70 7.86 -4.06
CA ASN A 662 -33.95 7.56 -2.83
C ASN A 662 -33.43 6.11 -2.87
N GLY A 663 -32.39 5.81 -2.10
CA GLY A 663 -31.95 4.44 -1.88
C GLY A 663 -32.97 3.59 -1.13
N ASP A 664 -32.68 2.30 -0.94
CA ASP A 664 -33.59 1.29 -0.42
C ASP A 664 -33.35 0.89 1.06
N ALA A 665 -32.40 1.53 1.74
CA ALA A 665 -32.11 1.24 3.14
C ALA A 665 -33.30 1.60 4.04
N THR A 666 -33.50 0.80 5.10
CA THR A 666 -34.63 0.97 6.01
C THR A 666 -34.30 1.78 7.27
N GLU A 667 -33.02 1.99 7.54
CA GLU A 667 -32.51 2.75 8.68
C GLU A 667 -31.19 3.44 8.31
N ALA A 668 -30.90 4.56 8.95
CA ALA A 668 -29.65 5.28 8.78
C ALA A 668 -28.51 4.50 9.44
N THR A 669 -27.35 4.47 8.77
CA THR A 669 -26.13 3.83 9.25
C THR A 669 -24.97 4.82 9.38
N GLY A 670 -25.16 6.08 8.94
CA GLY A 670 -24.14 7.10 9.02
C GLY A 670 -23.79 7.48 10.46
N THR A 671 -22.52 7.79 10.68
CA THR A 671 -22.03 8.28 11.98
C THR A 671 -22.49 9.73 12.20
N ASP A 672 -23.15 10.02 13.33
CA ASP A 672 -23.48 11.40 13.74
C ASP A 672 -22.22 12.07 14.29
N ILE A 673 -21.66 13.00 13.52
CA ILE A 673 -20.46 13.76 13.88
C ILE A 673 -20.76 15.17 14.37
N SER A 674 -22.05 15.52 14.54
CA SER A 674 -22.49 16.88 14.87
C SER A 674 -21.99 17.40 16.22
N SER A 675 -21.47 16.54 17.10
CA SER A 675 -20.83 16.94 18.35
C SER A 675 -19.38 17.40 18.20
N TRP A 676 -18.68 16.98 17.15
CA TRP A 676 -17.26 17.32 16.90
C TRP A 676 -17.08 18.48 15.91
N VAL A 677 -18.05 18.68 15.01
CA VAL A 677 -17.95 19.69 13.93
C VAL A 677 -18.71 20.97 14.31
N ASP A 678 -18.10 22.14 14.10
CA ASP A 678 -18.88 23.37 13.92
C ASP A 678 -19.32 23.46 12.46
N TYR A 679 -20.60 23.19 12.23
CA TYR A 679 -21.25 23.23 10.92
C TYR A 679 -22.30 24.34 10.82
N SER A 680 -22.14 25.42 11.59
CA SER A 680 -23.03 26.59 11.49
C SER A 680 -23.07 27.22 10.09
N ASP A 681 -22.07 26.91 9.25
CA ASP A 681 -22.04 27.08 7.80
C ASP A 681 -21.43 25.80 7.18
N THR A 682 -22.23 24.98 6.48
CA THR A 682 -21.75 23.71 5.88
C THR A 682 -20.77 23.91 4.73
N SER A 683 -20.60 25.14 4.23
CA SER A 683 -19.58 25.49 3.23
C SER A 683 -18.24 25.90 3.83
N SER A 684 -18.14 25.90 5.16
CA SER A 684 -16.92 26.27 5.90
C SER A 684 -16.94 25.63 7.29
N VAL A 685 -16.88 24.31 7.34
CA VAL A 685 -16.83 23.57 8.62
C VAL A 685 -15.51 23.78 9.35
N SER A 686 -15.50 23.52 10.66
CA SER A 686 -14.26 23.55 11.45
C SER A 686 -14.27 22.56 12.62
N PHE A 687 -13.07 22.19 13.05
CA PHE A 687 -12.79 21.32 14.20
C PHE A 687 -11.86 22.03 15.18
N THR A 688 -11.90 21.62 16.44
CA THR A 688 -10.73 21.76 17.32
C THR A 688 -9.83 20.53 17.16
N VAL A 689 -8.55 20.64 17.55
CA VAL A 689 -7.66 19.46 17.58
C VAL A 689 -8.23 18.38 18.49
N ALA A 690 -8.73 18.76 19.67
CA ALA A 690 -9.35 17.85 20.63
C ALA A 690 -10.55 17.08 20.03
N ASP A 691 -11.40 17.75 19.24
CA ASP A 691 -12.53 17.10 18.57
C ASP A 691 -12.07 16.14 17.46
N ALA A 692 -11.04 16.52 16.70
CA ALA A 692 -10.47 15.68 15.65
C ALA A 692 -9.85 14.40 16.23
N VAL A 693 -9.00 14.52 17.26
CA VAL A 693 -8.38 13.34 17.89
C VAL A 693 -9.42 12.48 18.63
N SER A 694 -10.43 13.08 19.27
CA SER A 694 -11.52 12.33 19.89
C SER A 694 -12.35 11.55 18.88
N TYR A 695 -12.57 12.08 17.67
CA TYR A 695 -13.18 11.32 16.59
C TYR A 695 -12.30 10.15 16.16
N ARG A 696 -10.99 10.38 16.02
CA ARG A 696 -10.02 9.35 15.62
C ARG A 696 -9.92 8.21 16.62
N THR A 697 -9.80 8.52 17.90
CA THR A 697 -9.64 7.53 18.97
C THR A 697 -10.89 6.68 19.22
N GLN A 698 -12.07 7.12 18.80
CA GLN A 698 -13.26 6.25 18.80
C GLN A 698 -13.15 5.08 17.82
N GLY A 699 -12.36 5.25 16.74
CA GLY A 699 -12.03 4.18 15.80
C GLY A 699 -10.77 3.40 16.18
N ALA A 700 -10.12 3.71 17.32
CA ALA A 700 -8.88 3.07 17.74
C ALA A 700 -9.02 1.55 17.83
N SER A 701 -8.05 0.85 17.26
CA SER A 701 -8.13 -0.61 17.12
C SER A 701 -6.91 -1.35 17.66
N LYS A 702 -5.74 -0.70 17.64
CA LYS A 702 -4.48 -1.20 18.17
C LYS A 702 -4.20 -0.73 19.62
N THR A 703 -3.49 -1.54 20.40
CA THR A 703 -2.95 -1.16 21.73
C THR A 703 -1.75 -0.21 21.59
N VAL A 704 -1.15 0.21 22.71
CA VAL A 704 0.18 0.83 22.75
C VAL A 704 1.18 -0.12 23.44
N PRO A 705 2.31 -0.49 22.81
CA PRO A 705 2.67 -0.25 21.40
C PRO A 705 1.79 -1.06 20.44
N GLY A 706 1.52 -0.54 19.25
CA GLY A 706 0.53 -1.08 18.30
C GLY A 706 1.10 -1.90 17.15
N PHE A 707 2.41 -1.80 16.89
CA PHE A 707 3.08 -2.45 15.76
C PHE A 707 4.20 -3.38 16.23
N ASP A 708 5.19 -2.86 16.97
CA ASP A 708 6.16 -3.69 17.68
C ASP A 708 5.56 -4.12 19.03
N VAL A 709 4.64 -5.07 18.97
CA VAL A 709 3.79 -5.38 20.11
C VAL A 709 4.55 -6.25 21.10
N MET A 710 4.38 -5.96 22.40
CA MET A 710 5.05 -6.69 23.48
C MET A 710 4.91 -8.21 23.40
N ASP A 711 3.82 -8.76 22.84
CA ASP A 711 3.59 -10.20 22.72
C ASP A 711 3.80 -10.76 21.31
N TYR A 712 4.48 -10.01 20.44
CA TYR A 712 4.58 -10.24 18.99
C TYR A 712 3.22 -10.12 18.28
N GLY A 713 3.06 -9.06 17.49
CA GLY A 713 1.94 -8.73 16.65
C GLY A 713 2.19 -9.00 15.17
N GLN A 714 1.21 -8.65 14.33
CA GLN A 714 1.21 -8.98 12.90
C GLN A 714 2.46 -8.46 12.17
N GLU A 715 2.93 -7.27 12.53
CA GLU A 715 4.09 -6.62 11.93
C GLU A 715 5.44 -7.16 12.44
N ASP A 716 5.49 -7.74 13.64
CA ASP A 716 6.73 -8.33 14.19
C ASP A 716 7.22 -9.54 13.39
N TYR A 717 6.28 -10.26 12.77
CA TYR A 717 6.60 -11.39 11.90
C TYR A 717 7.22 -10.98 10.57
N VAL A 718 7.14 -9.70 10.20
CA VAL A 718 7.77 -9.20 8.96
C VAL A 718 9.29 -9.18 9.11
N PHE A 719 9.77 -9.03 10.35
CA PHE A 719 11.16 -8.86 10.68
C PHE A 719 11.77 -10.11 11.34
N GLY A 720 11.18 -11.28 11.10
CA GLY A 720 11.77 -12.56 11.45
C GLY A 720 13.09 -12.86 10.71
N ASP A 721 13.62 -14.05 10.93
CA ASP A 721 14.67 -14.65 10.12
C ASP A 721 14.49 -16.17 10.01
N SER A 722 15.45 -16.82 9.34
CA SER A 722 15.43 -18.27 9.11
C SER A 722 15.30 -19.14 10.37
N ASP A 723 15.67 -18.61 11.55
CA ASP A 723 15.61 -19.31 12.84
C ASP A 723 14.41 -18.86 13.72
N SER A 724 13.95 -17.61 13.60
CA SER A 724 12.86 -17.02 14.42
C SER A 724 11.86 -16.24 13.55
N ASP A 725 10.61 -16.71 13.49
CA ASP A 725 9.54 -16.14 12.63
C ASP A 725 9.08 -14.72 13.02
N ALA A 726 9.39 -14.25 14.23
CA ALA A 726 9.05 -12.91 14.70
C ALA A 726 10.13 -12.38 15.63
N ARG A 727 10.41 -11.08 15.55
CA ARG A 727 11.38 -10.36 16.37
C ARG A 727 10.89 -8.94 16.62
N HIS A 728 11.20 -8.40 17.79
CA HIS A 728 11.08 -6.96 18.05
C HIS A 728 12.07 -6.17 17.20
N TRP A 729 11.70 -4.96 16.79
CA TRP A 729 12.40 -4.24 15.73
C TRP A 729 12.44 -2.72 15.89
N SER A 730 11.62 -2.14 16.75
CA SER A 730 11.52 -0.71 16.98
C SER A 730 12.60 -0.22 17.93
N GLU A 731 13.67 0.35 17.37
CA GLU A 731 14.75 0.97 18.15
C GLU A 731 14.23 2.10 19.05
N LYS A 732 13.20 2.83 18.60
CA LYS A 732 12.59 3.93 19.33
C LYS A 732 11.76 3.48 20.52
N LEU A 733 11.01 2.39 20.36
CA LEU A 733 10.32 1.78 21.49
C LEU A 733 11.33 1.25 22.51
N LEU A 734 12.38 0.55 22.07
CA LEU A 734 13.42 0.06 22.98
C LEU A 734 14.10 1.20 23.74
N GLU A 735 14.43 2.32 23.06
CA GLU A 735 15.00 3.52 23.69
C GLU A 735 14.13 4.01 24.87
N VAL A 736 12.81 4.14 24.64
CA VAL A 736 11.85 4.54 25.67
C VAL A 736 11.77 3.51 26.81
N LEU A 737 11.72 2.22 26.49
CA LEU A 737 11.68 1.15 27.49
C LEU A 737 12.95 1.13 28.36
N GLU A 738 14.12 1.43 27.80
CA GLU A 738 15.37 1.49 28.55
C GLU A 738 15.48 2.75 29.42
N GLU A 739 15.16 3.92 28.87
CA GLU A 739 15.30 5.19 29.57
C GLU A 739 14.34 5.29 30.78
N HIS A 740 13.11 4.79 30.61
CA HIS A 740 12.04 4.91 31.60
C HIS A 740 11.79 3.63 32.41
N ALA A 741 12.71 2.66 32.36
CA ALA A 741 12.58 1.35 33.00
C ALA A 741 12.20 1.41 34.49
N ASP A 742 12.69 2.39 35.25
CA ASP A 742 12.38 2.54 36.68
C ASP A 742 10.87 2.73 36.95
N VAL A 743 10.17 3.48 36.08
CA VAL A 743 8.73 3.76 36.21
C VAL A 743 7.92 2.67 35.55
N LEU A 744 8.25 2.35 34.30
CA LEU A 744 7.54 1.37 33.50
C LEU A 744 7.56 -0.03 34.13
N ALA A 745 8.69 -0.44 34.73
CA ALA A 745 8.78 -1.71 35.43
C ALA A 745 7.90 -1.75 36.69
N GLU A 746 7.72 -0.64 37.42
CA GLU A 746 6.83 -0.61 38.58
C GLU A 746 5.38 -0.83 38.14
N LEU A 747 4.94 -0.14 37.08
CA LEU A 747 3.60 -0.24 36.53
C LEU A 747 3.32 -1.63 35.97
N PHE A 748 4.15 -2.11 35.03
CA PHE A 748 4.01 -3.43 34.39
C PHE A 748 3.94 -4.57 35.40
N ASN A 749 4.88 -4.60 36.35
CA ASN A 749 4.93 -5.68 37.36
C ASN A 749 3.82 -5.59 38.41
N SER A 750 3.08 -4.48 38.46
CA SER A 750 1.94 -4.27 39.37
C SER A 750 0.58 -4.52 38.71
N GLY A 751 0.52 -4.35 37.38
CA GLY A 751 -0.66 -4.50 36.55
C GLY A 751 -0.91 -5.93 36.04
N ASN A 752 0.16 -6.72 35.88
CA ASN A 752 0.10 -8.14 35.47
C ASN A 752 -0.16 -9.14 36.62
#